data_AF-A0A834RCZ0-F1
#
_entry.id   AF-A0A834RCZ0-F1
#
_cell.length_a   1.000
_cell.length_b   1.000
_cell.length_c   1.000
_cell.angle_alpha   90.00
_cell.angle_beta   90.00
_cell.angle_gamma   90.00
#
_symmetry.space_group_name_H-M   'P 1'
#
loop_
_entity.id
_entity.type
_entity.pdbx_description
1 polymer ?
#
loop_
_entity_poly.entity_id
_entity_poly.type
_entity_poly.pdbx_seq_one_letter_code
_entity_poly.pdbx_strand_id
1 'polypeptide(L)'
;MKPIWESIFFSILFYLISELNADPIYPQNFAVPKKLTDIKTIGSETEVHRKQDDGIIERSLEKTPRNAAAATAAAAAIVSLANVTLIKSGSDSCPPSHLFSPCECFVYQERARVISCTGEQSLDLNSIFQRLSIYLPKPEKHFQMFYLNNTNISYLGNVLHDITFEYIYFDGASSLEFIDPNAFDITGPYVKEVRAFNTKLKQKSLEDSLMGMSSLLHLTVSNVGNCPPEEVTRPCRCEYRMDNWQWVQARFTRFVCGEDSEEDLRLQYVLNANRTREQFAYSQTRRIQIYFERLSENLAKIGWQKRFDEFVLQNSAISEIPRNLFGDIIFYAVKFENCPELTSIHPQAFQITEPFIEELSIKRTRLGNERWKLRDTFNAITSLTNLRALYLQSSGLNAIPHHAFRPLKGRFQRKLVKIAINYPNARENSIRQIGSYAFYYLSNLKTIDLSVNSIEKIYKNAFSFRWESTETLTINLAGNNLTDNNIESGAFVETQRPIKLILGEGEFGNPELKHLEERVFRPLLNENEKNVITFHSSQNQNGGNRLHCDCQSRWIFNEVGKIRNGLKDIMCVSNGSWECLPPCLVFNQDLLHCGSNQYFNIEDVFFSLNRNLQPEEKHFKRVVLSNLQLESIPNKSFGDITFESFELDDCPNLKFIDERAFLVTRNNLSRIVINNTPQLAEMRFSLFQNLRELDIKFTGKFRLTDESFKSDLPTETLLNLRIDIDGLQPNSIETNALSYAYRPINVFLVHPENLGKQQCKLLTLEEEIYAPFLAVNPENRIRINSCPILCDCSIKWLFDAPKDWWMRVEAGDNNIGLQCDDSRSLYFYSDYDFRSCPKTNLLKYFLDSDSKLSTASPLGGESLISASYSLTDNIAFNQNKTTFSGGTETSENLFLEDTLHDVSIQHDSSVFKSSSDDSQSQTSEILSASQTNHPNEMVRSNQRNETIPVEQIVGSPTTVPTATLKIDDEQLA
;
A
#
# COMPACT_ATOMS: atom_id res chain seq x y z
N MET A 1 -68.26 14.42 -31.56
CA MET A 1 -67.46 15.34 -32.41
C MET A 1 -66.08 15.52 -31.78
N LYS A 2 -65.02 15.56 -32.60
CA LYS A 2 -63.74 16.25 -32.34
C LYS A 2 -63.95 17.79 -32.44
N PRO A 3 -62.95 18.67 -32.20
CA PRO A 3 -61.68 18.51 -31.46
C PRO A 3 -61.39 19.66 -30.45
N ILE A 4 -60.59 19.40 -29.40
CA ILE A 4 -59.55 20.33 -28.91
C ILE A 4 -58.36 19.48 -28.42
N TRP A 5 -57.52 18.98 -29.34
CA TRP A 5 -56.32 18.18 -29.01
C TRP A 5 -55.09 18.50 -29.88
N GLU A 6 -55.19 19.48 -30.78
CA GLU A 6 -54.21 19.69 -31.87
C GLU A 6 -53.24 20.87 -31.63
N SER A 7 -53.42 21.67 -30.56
CA SER A 7 -52.66 22.91 -30.32
C SER A 7 -51.40 22.79 -29.45
N ILE A 8 -51.10 21.62 -28.87
CA ILE A 8 -49.92 21.41 -27.98
C ILE A 8 -48.90 20.44 -28.60
N PHE A 9 -49.32 19.55 -29.51
CA PHE A 9 -48.44 18.58 -30.15
C PHE A 9 -47.48 19.20 -31.18
N PHE A 10 -47.76 20.42 -31.66
CA PHE A 10 -46.99 21.06 -32.74
C PHE A 10 -45.72 21.81 -32.30
N SER A 11 -45.58 22.18 -31.03
CA SER A 11 -44.46 23.02 -30.56
C SER A 11 -43.21 22.24 -30.13
N ILE A 12 -43.27 20.91 -30.02
CA ILE A 12 -42.15 20.06 -29.58
C ILE A 12 -41.50 19.31 -30.76
N LEU A 13 -42.25 19.04 -31.84
CA LEU A 13 -41.73 18.31 -33.00
C LEU A 13 -40.76 19.15 -33.87
N PHE A 14 -40.69 20.46 -33.66
CA PHE A 14 -39.90 21.39 -34.48
C PHE A 14 -38.47 21.67 -33.96
N TYR A 15 -38.03 21.00 -32.89
CA TYR A 15 -36.68 21.16 -32.31
C TYR A 15 -35.85 19.86 -32.31
N LEU A 16 -36.28 18.85 -33.08
CA LEU A 16 -35.64 17.52 -33.16
C LEU A 16 -35.48 16.99 -34.59
N ILE A 17 -35.57 17.84 -35.61
CA ILE A 17 -35.34 17.49 -37.03
C ILE A 17 -34.33 18.45 -37.68
N SER A 18 -33.16 18.55 -37.04
CA SER A 18 -31.88 19.00 -37.60
C SER A 18 -30.80 18.60 -36.57
N GLU A 19 -29.82 17.74 -36.84
CA GLU A 19 -29.34 17.21 -38.13
C GLU A 19 -29.15 15.68 -38.05
N LEU A 20 -29.60 14.94 -39.07
CA LEU A 20 -29.11 13.59 -39.40
C LEU A 20 -29.73 13.10 -40.72
N ASN A 21 -28.95 13.13 -41.82
CA ASN A 21 -29.12 12.28 -43.02
C ASN A 21 -28.13 12.69 -44.13
N ALA A 22 -27.14 11.83 -44.44
CA ALA A 22 -26.66 11.55 -45.80
C ALA A 22 -25.54 10.49 -45.77
N ASP A 23 -25.89 9.25 -46.09
CA ASP A 23 -25.02 8.11 -46.38
C ASP A 23 -25.43 7.58 -47.78
N PRO A 24 -24.72 6.65 -48.46
CA PRO A 24 -23.33 6.20 -48.31
C PRO A 24 -22.59 6.14 -49.69
N ILE A 25 -21.38 5.55 -49.74
CA ILE A 25 -20.94 4.56 -50.79
C ILE A 25 -19.56 3.95 -50.43
N TYR A 26 -19.41 2.65 -50.70
CA TYR A 26 -18.22 1.78 -50.55
C TYR A 26 -17.99 1.02 -51.89
N PRO A 27 -16.95 0.18 -52.12
CA PRO A 27 -15.74 -0.14 -51.33
C PRO A 27 -14.41 -0.12 -52.16
N GLN A 28 -13.24 -0.39 -51.53
CA GLN A 28 -12.40 -1.59 -51.81
C GLN A 28 -11.03 -1.66 -51.07
N ASN A 29 -10.55 -2.90 -50.95
CA ASN A 29 -9.29 -3.42 -50.41
C ASN A 29 -7.99 -2.70 -50.85
N PHE A 30 -6.94 -2.71 -50.01
CA PHE A 30 -5.73 -3.58 -50.17
C PHE A 30 -4.64 -3.32 -49.10
N ALA A 31 -3.59 -4.15 -49.10
CA ALA A 31 -2.62 -4.31 -48.00
C ALA A 31 -1.28 -3.53 -48.15
N VAL A 32 -0.66 -3.27 -47.00
CA VAL A 32 0.79 -3.17 -46.67
C VAL A 32 1.80 -3.32 -47.82
N PRO A 33 2.72 -2.33 -47.99
CA PRO A 33 4.15 -2.68 -47.94
C PRO A 33 5.13 -1.67 -47.27
N LYS A 34 5.98 -2.22 -46.39
CA LYS A 34 7.43 -1.99 -46.14
C LYS A 34 8.16 -0.65 -46.43
N LYS A 35 8.96 -0.26 -45.43
CA LYS A 35 10.34 0.34 -45.44
C LYS A 35 11.02 0.68 -46.79
N LEU A 36 11.71 1.82 -46.83
CA LEU A 36 13.19 2.02 -46.98
C LEU A 36 13.52 3.54 -46.77
N THR A 37 14.32 3.96 -45.78
CA THR A 37 15.80 4.24 -45.76
C THR A 37 16.33 5.49 -46.50
N ASP A 38 17.03 6.33 -45.73
CA ASP A 38 18.33 6.99 -46.00
C ASP A 38 18.49 8.41 -46.61
N ILE A 39 18.98 9.31 -45.73
CA ILE A 39 20.19 10.17 -45.84
C ILE A 39 20.30 11.21 -46.98
N LYS A 40 20.31 12.51 -46.62
CA LYS A 40 21.47 13.42 -46.85
C LYS A 40 21.43 14.74 -46.03
N THR A 41 22.61 15.37 -45.90
CA THR A 41 22.96 16.53 -45.05
C THR A 41 23.40 17.75 -45.89
N ILE A 42 23.95 18.81 -45.23
CA ILE A 42 24.38 20.15 -45.73
C ILE A 42 23.18 21.15 -45.69
N GLY A 43 23.25 22.41 -45.22
CA GLY A 43 24.33 23.40 -45.00
C GLY A 43 24.07 24.64 -45.89
N SER A 44 24.39 25.91 -45.59
CA SER A 44 25.09 26.62 -44.48
C SER A 44 24.77 28.15 -44.56
N GLU A 45 25.16 28.96 -43.55
CA GLU A 45 25.43 30.44 -43.64
C GLU A 45 24.21 31.39 -43.91
N THR A 46 24.21 32.73 -43.68
CA THR A 46 25.13 33.72 -43.03
C THR A 46 24.35 34.95 -42.48
N GLU A 47 25.02 35.78 -41.64
CA GLU A 47 24.92 37.26 -41.41
C GLU A 47 23.54 38.00 -41.36
N VAL A 48 23.16 38.72 -40.28
CA VAL A 48 23.72 39.91 -39.60
C VAL A 48 23.39 41.27 -40.25
N HIS A 49 22.64 42.13 -39.52
CA HIS A 49 22.87 43.58 -39.48
C HIS A 49 22.23 44.25 -38.25
N ARG A 50 22.91 45.26 -37.67
CA ARG A 50 22.42 46.14 -36.58
C ARG A 50 21.69 47.38 -37.11
N LYS A 51 20.86 48.00 -36.25
CA LYS A 51 20.88 49.47 -36.09
C LYS A 51 20.46 49.96 -34.70
N GLN A 52 20.92 51.18 -34.40
CA GLN A 52 20.73 52.05 -33.22
C GLN A 52 19.67 53.13 -33.55
N ASP A 53 19.27 54.13 -32.73
CA ASP A 53 19.80 54.73 -31.49
C ASP A 53 18.68 55.49 -30.70
N ASP A 54 19.03 56.20 -29.61
CA ASP A 54 18.24 57.24 -28.86
C ASP A 54 16.96 56.77 -28.11
N GLY A 55 16.48 57.38 -27.00
CA GLY A 55 16.90 58.52 -26.16
C GLY A 55 15.75 58.95 -25.19
N ILE A 56 15.82 59.91 -24.25
CA ILE A 56 16.97 60.64 -23.66
C ILE A 56 16.51 61.45 -22.39
N ILE A 57 17.19 61.30 -21.22
CA ILE A 57 17.37 62.33 -20.12
C ILE A 57 16.08 62.76 -19.30
N GLU A 58 16.02 63.21 -18.02
CA GLU A 58 16.94 63.89 -17.06
C GLU A 58 16.64 63.62 -15.54
N ARG A 59 17.70 63.61 -14.68
CA ARG A 59 17.89 64.14 -13.28
C ARG A 59 16.82 63.99 -12.14
N SER A 60 17.16 64.02 -10.83
CA SER A 60 18.45 64.06 -10.10
C SER A 60 18.30 63.87 -8.57
N LEU A 61 19.31 63.23 -7.92
CA LEU A 61 20.01 63.58 -6.64
C LEU A 61 19.18 64.03 -5.40
N GLU A 62 19.46 63.73 -4.13
CA GLU A 62 20.46 62.96 -3.33
C GLU A 62 19.99 63.01 -1.83
N LYS A 63 20.58 62.49 -0.74
CA LYS A 63 21.80 61.73 -0.36
C LYS A 63 21.44 60.96 0.95
N THR A 64 21.45 59.61 1.03
CA THR A 64 22.53 58.71 1.56
C THR A 64 22.99 58.89 3.03
N PRO A 65 23.60 57.89 3.72
CA PRO A 65 23.84 56.47 3.34
C PRO A 65 23.61 55.39 4.43
N ARG A 66 23.86 54.13 4.03
CA ARG A 66 24.08 52.88 4.83
C ARG A 66 22.80 52.18 5.32
N ASN A 67 22.73 50.84 5.45
CA ASN A 67 23.60 49.71 5.03
C ASN A 67 22.72 48.43 4.99
N ALA A 68 23.03 47.34 4.27
CA ALA A 68 23.98 47.07 3.19
C ALA A 68 23.51 45.84 2.36
N ALA A 69 24.03 45.70 1.12
CA ALA A 69 24.13 44.53 0.22
C ALA A 69 23.03 43.41 0.24
N ALA A 70 22.31 43.10 -0.84
CA ALA A 70 22.71 42.66 -2.21
C ALA A 70 23.31 41.22 -2.23
N ALA A 71 22.95 40.27 -3.10
CA ALA A 71 22.59 40.29 -4.55
C ALA A 71 23.80 40.63 -5.46
N THR A 72 24.00 40.10 -6.68
CA THR A 72 23.11 39.39 -7.64
C THR A 72 23.95 38.59 -8.66
N ALA A 73 23.32 38.07 -9.75
CA ALA A 73 23.89 37.62 -11.05
C ALA A 73 24.50 36.19 -11.09
N ALA A 74 24.43 35.44 -12.21
CA ALA A 74 23.60 35.53 -13.44
C ALA A 74 23.52 34.14 -14.13
N ALA A 75 22.71 34.00 -15.19
CA ALA A 75 22.33 32.69 -15.77
C ALA A 75 23.06 32.31 -17.07
N ALA A 76 23.27 31.00 -17.31
CA ALA A 76 23.07 30.34 -18.62
C ALA A 76 23.09 28.78 -18.54
N ALA A 77 22.07 28.16 -19.15
CA ALA A 77 21.88 26.79 -19.63
C ALA A 77 22.87 25.62 -19.31
N ILE A 78 22.30 24.45 -18.95
CA ILE A 78 22.45 23.15 -19.66
C ILE A 78 21.33 22.18 -19.22
N VAL A 79 21.03 21.17 -20.05
CA VAL A 79 19.97 20.15 -19.84
C VAL A 79 20.31 19.19 -18.71
N SER A 80 19.39 18.99 -17.74
CA SER A 80 19.36 17.78 -16.91
C SER A 80 17.99 17.58 -16.22
N LEU A 81 17.56 16.31 -16.16
CA LEU A 81 16.60 15.68 -15.23
C LEU A 81 15.42 16.52 -14.71
N ALA A 82 14.26 16.32 -15.35
CA ALA A 82 12.96 16.50 -14.69
C ALA A 82 12.75 15.37 -13.66
N ASN A 83 13.38 15.49 -12.48
CA ASN A 83 13.12 14.59 -11.36
C ASN A 83 11.64 14.65 -10.98
N VAL A 84 10.94 13.52 -11.05
CA VAL A 84 9.59 13.35 -10.49
C VAL A 84 9.71 13.24 -8.97
N THR A 85 9.95 14.38 -8.31
CA THR A 85 9.77 14.49 -6.86
C THR A 85 8.28 14.33 -6.55
N LEU A 86 7.95 13.43 -5.63
CA LEU A 86 6.58 13.28 -5.15
C LEU A 86 6.10 14.64 -4.59
N ILE A 87 4.97 15.14 -5.11
CA ILE A 87 4.34 16.36 -4.60
C ILE A 87 3.78 16.07 -3.20
N LYS A 88 4.60 16.34 -2.19
CA LYS A 88 4.28 16.09 -0.78
C LYS A 88 3.99 17.43 -0.09
N SER A 89 2.72 17.62 0.29
CA SER A 89 2.13 18.80 0.97
C SER A 89 2.34 20.15 0.26
N GLY A 90 1.23 20.78 -0.13
CA GLY A 90 1.17 22.25 -0.19
C GLY A 90 1.31 22.85 1.22
N SER A 91 1.46 24.16 1.36
CA SER A 91 1.73 24.77 2.66
C SER A 91 0.62 24.46 3.67
N ASP A 92 0.99 23.91 4.82
CA ASP A 92 0.06 23.58 5.92
C ASP A 92 -0.48 24.83 6.62
N SER A 93 0.03 26.00 6.26
CA SER A 93 -0.25 27.31 6.83
C SER A 93 -1.30 28.08 6.04
N CYS A 94 -2.05 28.95 6.72
CA CYS A 94 -2.82 29.99 6.05
C CYS A 94 -1.92 31.06 5.42
N PRO A 95 -2.38 31.74 4.34
CA PRO A 95 -1.67 32.87 3.75
C PRO A 95 -1.49 34.07 4.69
N PRO A 96 -0.70 35.09 4.30
CA PRO A 96 -0.71 36.39 4.95
C PRO A 96 -2.11 37.03 4.96
N SER A 97 -2.56 37.52 6.11
CA SER A 97 -3.95 37.99 6.30
C SER A 97 -4.38 39.16 5.42
N HIS A 98 -3.45 39.99 4.96
CA HIS A 98 -3.74 41.07 4.02
C HIS A 98 -4.24 40.59 2.65
N LEU A 99 -4.03 39.32 2.28
CA LEU A 99 -4.55 38.75 1.04
C LEU A 99 -6.06 38.47 1.15
N PHE A 100 -6.50 37.85 2.25
CA PHE A 100 -7.90 37.40 2.43
C PHE A 100 -8.79 38.34 3.26
N SER A 101 -8.23 39.34 3.95
CA SER A 101 -8.98 40.36 4.69
C SER A 101 -10.05 41.04 3.81
N PRO A 102 -11.27 41.31 4.34
CA PRO A 102 -11.70 41.18 5.74
C PRO A 102 -12.26 39.80 6.14
N CYS A 103 -12.10 38.76 5.32
CA CYS A 103 -12.33 37.38 5.77
C CYS A 103 -11.18 36.92 6.70
N GLU A 104 -11.31 35.73 7.27
CA GLU A 104 -10.28 35.05 8.07
C GLU A 104 -9.84 33.74 7.42
N CYS A 105 -8.64 33.27 7.75
CA CYS A 105 -8.18 31.92 7.45
C CYS A 105 -7.58 31.30 8.71
N PHE A 106 -7.94 30.05 8.99
CA PHE A 106 -7.32 29.26 10.05
C PHE A 106 -7.00 27.84 9.57
N VAL A 107 -6.09 27.18 10.29
CA VAL A 107 -5.69 25.80 10.08
C VAL A 107 -6.23 24.97 11.23
N TYR A 108 -6.86 23.84 10.93
CA TYR A 108 -7.35 22.90 11.94
C TYR A 108 -6.68 21.53 11.86
N GLN A 109 -7.07 20.63 12.79
CA GLN A 109 -6.55 19.29 13.03
C GLN A 109 -5.93 18.65 11.78
N GLU A 110 -4.62 18.40 11.85
CA GLU A 110 -3.83 17.75 10.81
C GLU A 110 -3.92 18.39 9.42
N ARG A 111 -3.83 19.74 9.40
CA ARG A 111 -3.49 20.60 8.23
C ARG A 111 -4.69 21.06 7.37
N ALA A 112 -5.93 20.87 7.82
CA ALA A 112 -7.11 21.35 7.11
C ALA A 112 -7.19 22.89 7.11
N ARG A 113 -7.03 23.53 5.94
CA ARG A 113 -7.08 25.01 5.80
C ARG A 113 -8.48 25.49 5.43
N VAL A 114 -9.00 26.47 6.18
CA VAL A 114 -10.38 26.98 6.04
C VAL A 114 -10.35 28.48 5.76
N ILE A 115 -11.15 28.95 4.80
CA ILE A 115 -11.45 30.38 4.59
C ILE A 115 -12.85 30.67 5.13
N SER A 116 -12.95 31.65 6.03
CA SER A 116 -14.16 32.02 6.76
C SER A 116 -14.50 33.50 6.51
N CYS A 117 -15.61 33.77 5.82
CA CYS A 117 -16.07 35.10 5.49
C CYS A 117 -17.36 35.40 6.27
N THR A 118 -17.32 36.29 7.26
CA THR A 118 -18.41 36.47 8.23
C THR A 118 -18.83 37.94 8.42
N GLY A 119 -19.97 38.16 9.09
CA GLY A 119 -20.43 39.48 9.54
C GLY A 119 -21.31 40.23 8.55
N GLU A 120 -21.58 41.51 8.82
CA GLU A 120 -22.57 42.30 8.07
C GLU A 120 -21.95 43.32 7.09
N GLN A 121 -20.63 43.32 6.92
CA GLN A 121 -19.96 44.25 5.98
C GLN A 121 -20.16 43.81 4.53
N SER A 122 -20.17 44.76 3.59
CA SER A 122 -20.21 44.47 2.15
C SER A 122 -18.87 43.84 1.69
N LEU A 123 -18.88 42.55 1.37
CA LEU A 123 -17.68 41.81 0.96
C LEU A 123 -17.56 41.75 -0.57
N ASP A 124 -16.43 42.22 -1.10
CA ASP A 124 -15.99 41.92 -2.47
C ASP A 124 -15.19 40.60 -2.47
N LEU A 125 -15.91 39.48 -2.54
CA LEU A 125 -15.32 38.15 -2.66
C LEU A 125 -14.44 38.00 -3.92
N ASN A 126 -14.79 38.68 -5.02
CA ASN A 126 -14.03 38.62 -6.26
C ASN A 126 -12.64 39.22 -6.05
N SER A 127 -12.54 40.41 -5.45
CA SER A 127 -11.25 41.03 -5.11
C SER A 127 -10.41 40.19 -4.13
N ILE A 128 -11.06 39.50 -3.18
CA ILE A 128 -10.38 38.59 -2.23
C ILE A 128 -9.77 37.38 -2.95
N PHE A 129 -10.57 36.63 -3.71
CA PHE A 129 -10.09 35.44 -4.41
C PHE A 129 -9.18 35.78 -5.59
N GLN A 130 -9.34 36.96 -6.22
CA GLN A 130 -8.40 37.47 -7.22
C GLN A 130 -7.01 37.71 -6.61
N ARG A 131 -6.92 38.28 -5.40
CA ARG A 131 -5.64 38.41 -4.68
C ARG A 131 -5.03 37.04 -4.38
N LEU A 132 -5.81 36.10 -3.86
CA LEU A 132 -5.33 34.74 -3.59
C LEU A 132 -4.86 34.04 -4.89
N SER A 133 -5.58 34.21 -6.00
CA SER A 133 -5.23 33.72 -7.34
C SER A 133 -3.93 34.35 -7.88
N ILE A 134 -3.64 35.62 -7.59
CA ILE A 134 -2.43 36.30 -8.06
C ILE A 134 -1.20 35.93 -7.19
N TYR A 135 -1.37 35.87 -5.87
CA TYR A 135 -0.24 35.81 -4.93
C TYR A 135 0.09 34.40 -4.38
N LEU A 136 -0.77 33.40 -4.54
CA LEU A 136 -0.47 32.02 -4.10
C LEU A 136 0.12 31.16 -5.24
N PRO A 137 1.15 30.35 -4.98
CA PRO A 137 1.63 29.35 -5.94
C PRO A 137 0.62 28.19 -6.04
N LYS A 138 0.56 27.53 -7.20
CA LYS A 138 -0.42 26.45 -7.50
C LYS A 138 -0.67 25.42 -6.37
N PRO A 139 0.33 24.79 -5.71
CA PRO A 139 0.07 23.82 -4.64
C PRO A 139 -0.60 24.40 -3.39
N GLU A 140 -0.65 25.73 -3.26
CA GLU A 140 -1.26 26.44 -2.13
C GLU A 140 -2.66 26.99 -2.45
N LYS A 141 -3.18 26.77 -3.67
CA LYS A 141 -4.52 27.25 -4.07
C LYS A 141 -5.68 26.33 -3.68
N HIS A 142 -5.37 25.17 -3.12
CA HIS A 142 -6.37 24.25 -2.59
C HIS A 142 -6.58 24.47 -1.08
N PHE A 143 -7.83 24.65 -0.68
CA PHE A 143 -8.28 24.79 0.71
C PHE A 143 -9.27 23.67 1.00
N GLN A 144 -9.41 23.28 2.27
CA GLN A 144 -10.41 22.28 2.63
C GLN A 144 -11.82 22.85 2.45
N MET A 145 -12.06 24.06 2.98
CA MET A 145 -13.40 24.60 3.16
C MET A 145 -13.49 26.10 2.87
N PHE A 146 -14.57 26.49 2.20
CA PHE A 146 -15.08 27.87 2.16
C PHE A 146 -16.34 27.95 3.03
N TYR A 147 -16.35 28.86 3.99
CA TYR A 147 -17.49 29.16 4.86
C TYR A 147 -17.91 30.62 4.69
N LEU A 148 -19.19 30.85 4.41
CA LEU A 148 -19.77 32.18 4.21
C LEU A 148 -20.98 32.39 5.13
N ASN A 149 -20.82 33.31 6.08
CA ASN A 149 -21.86 33.79 6.99
C ASN A 149 -21.93 35.31 6.94
N ASN A 150 -22.33 35.82 5.77
CA ASN A 150 -22.49 37.25 5.51
C ASN A 150 -23.92 37.59 5.10
N THR A 151 -24.55 38.49 5.86
CA THR A 151 -25.97 38.85 5.69
C THR A 151 -26.25 39.77 4.51
N ASN A 152 -25.22 40.35 3.88
CA ASN A 152 -25.33 41.34 2.80
C ASN A 152 -24.98 40.82 1.40
N ILE A 153 -24.39 39.61 1.26
CA ILE A 153 -24.23 39.00 -0.07
C ILE A 153 -25.56 38.38 -0.53
N SER A 154 -26.15 38.92 -1.58
CA SER A 154 -27.37 38.39 -2.21
C SER A 154 -27.13 37.50 -3.43
N TYR A 155 -25.94 37.60 -4.02
CA TYR A 155 -25.54 36.96 -5.27
C TYR A 155 -24.10 36.45 -5.16
N LEU A 156 -23.85 35.19 -5.58
CA LEU A 156 -22.51 34.64 -5.73
C LEU A 156 -22.24 34.30 -7.20
N GLY A 157 -21.34 35.05 -7.85
CA GLY A 157 -20.87 34.76 -9.21
C GLY A 157 -19.71 33.76 -9.25
N ASN A 158 -19.10 33.59 -10.43
CA ASN A 158 -17.78 32.95 -10.57
C ASN A 158 -16.68 33.88 -10.02
N VAL A 159 -16.61 33.93 -8.69
CA VAL A 159 -15.68 34.78 -7.93
C VAL A 159 -14.45 34.01 -7.44
N LEU A 160 -14.44 32.68 -7.50
CA LEU A 160 -13.41 31.84 -6.86
C LEU A 160 -12.08 31.79 -7.63
N HIS A 161 -12.06 32.22 -8.91
CA HIS A 161 -10.91 32.12 -9.80
C HIS A 161 -10.32 30.69 -9.81
N ASP A 162 -9.01 30.49 -9.68
CA ASP A 162 -8.37 29.17 -9.61
C ASP A 162 -8.11 28.69 -8.17
N ILE A 163 -8.87 29.21 -7.19
CA ILE A 163 -8.92 28.70 -5.82
C ILE A 163 -9.96 27.58 -5.72
N THR A 164 -9.61 26.48 -5.04
CA THR A 164 -10.45 25.27 -4.98
C THR A 164 -10.72 24.79 -3.55
N PHE A 165 -11.86 24.16 -3.36
CA PHE A 165 -12.42 23.73 -2.07
C PHE A 165 -13.02 22.32 -2.16
N GLU A 166 -12.99 21.57 -1.06
CA GLU A 166 -13.75 20.31 -0.92
C GLU A 166 -15.15 20.53 -0.32
N TYR A 167 -15.28 21.48 0.60
CA TYR A 167 -16.53 21.77 1.34
C TYR A 167 -16.92 23.25 1.13
N ILE A 168 -18.16 23.51 0.74
CA ILE A 168 -18.68 24.88 0.53
C ILE A 168 -19.95 25.08 1.35
N TYR A 169 -19.85 25.86 2.44
CA TYR A 169 -20.90 26.04 3.42
C TYR A 169 -21.38 27.50 3.47
N PHE A 170 -22.67 27.69 3.21
CA PHE A 170 -23.41 28.93 3.47
C PHE A 170 -24.23 28.74 4.74
N ASP A 171 -24.01 29.53 5.79
CA ASP A 171 -24.88 29.55 6.97
C ASP A 171 -25.05 31.00 7.43
N GLY A 172 -26.26 31.40 7.84
CA GLY A 172 -26.55 32.79 8.21
C GLY A 172 -26.48 33.82 7.06
N ALA A 173 -26.17 33.38 5.83
CA ALA A 173 -26.14 34.23 4.62
C ALA A 173 -27.57 34.60 4.16
N SER A 174 -28.27 35.37 5.00
CA SER A 174 -29.72 35.57 4.96
C SER A 174 -30.24 36.41 3.77
N SER A 175 -29.37 37.11 3.06
CA SER A 175 -29.71 37.77 1.79
C SER A 175 -29.42 36.92 0.55
N LEU A 176 -28.69 35.81 0.66
CA LEU A 176 -28.22 35.02 -0.48
C LEU A 176 -29.40 34.35 -1.20
N GLU A 177 -29.77 34.88 -2.37
CA GLU A 177 -30.95 34.49 -3.16
C GLU A 177 -30.57 33.68 -4.40
N PHE A 178 -29.37 33.89 -4.94
CA PHE A 178 -28.90 33.26 -6.17
C PHE A 178 -27.40 32.96 -6.13
N ILE A 179 -27.02 31.85 -6.76
CA ILE A 179 -25.65 31.49 -7.12
C ILE A 179 -25.64 31.31 -8.64
N ASP A 180 -24.62 31.82 -9.32
CA ASP A 180 -24.44 31.66 -10.76
C ASP A 180 -24.17 30.18 -11.10
N PRO A 181 -24.76 29.62 -12.18
CA PRO A 181 -24.51 28.23 -12.58
C PRO A 181 -23.03 27.86 -12.71
N ASN A 182 -22.20 28.83 -13.10
CA ASN A 182 -20.76 28.68 -13.34
C ASN A 182 -19.92 29.12 -12.12
N ALA A 183 -20.55 29.43 -10.97
CA ALA A 183 -19.88 29.94 -9.77
C ALA A 183 -18.81 28.98 -9.21
N PHE A 184 -18.92 27.69 -9.56
CA PHE A 184 -18.09 26.62 -9.03
C PHE A 184 -17.35 25.80 -10.09
N ASP A 185 -17.38 26.14 -11.38
CA ASP A 185 -16.83 25.30 -12.47
C ASP A 185 -15.43 24.75 -12.18
N ILE A 186 -14.53 25.61 -11.69
CA ILE A 186 -13.12 25.29 -11.45
C ILE A 186 -12.94 24.46 -10.17
N THR A 187 -13.83 24.61 -9.18
CA THR A 187 -13.78 23.84 -7.92
C THR A 187 -14.65 22.59 -7.91
N GLY A 188 -15.64 22.48 -8.80
CA GLY A 188 -16.64 21.39 -8.84
C GLY A 188 -16.09 19.96 -8.95
N PRO A 189 -14.94 19.71 -9.61
CA PRO A 189 -14.28 18.40 -9.56
C PRO A 189 -13.75 18.02 -8.17
N TYR A 190 -13.51 18.99 -7.29
CA TYR A 190 -12.95 18.81 -5.94
C TYR A 190 -14.03 18.85 -4.84
N VAL A 191 -15.15 19.56 -5.09
CA VAL A 191 -16.25 19.69 -4.13
C VAL A 191 -16.88 18.33 -3.84
N LYS A 192 -16.71 17.88 -2.59
CA LYS A 192 -17.34 16.70 -2.00
C LYS A 192 -18.70 17.04 -1.42
N GLU A 193 -18.90 18.27 -0.97
CA GLU A 193 -20.10 18.65 -0.23
C GLU A 193 -20.42 20.14 -0.33
N VAL A 194 -21.71 20.45 -0.57
CA VAL A 194 -22.25 21.83 -0.51
C VAL A 194 -23.42 21.87 0.44
N ARG A 195 -23.42 22.84 1.35
CA ARG A 195 -24.51 23.06 2.32
C ARG A 195 -24.95 24.51 2.33
N ALA A 196 -26.26 24.74 2.45
CA ALA A 196 -26.86 26.05 2.59
C ALA A 196 -27.88 26.05 3.74
N PHE A 197 -27.70 26.96 4.69
CA PHE A 197 -28.49 27.13 5.91
C PHE A 197 -28.90 28.58 6.05
N ASN A 198 -30.14 28.83 6.50
CA ASN A 198 -30.62 30.19 6.81
C ASN A 198 -30.47 31.20 5.64
N THR A 199 -30.47 30.72 4.40
CA THR A 199 -30.40 31.54 3.17
C THR A 199 -31.78 31.71 2.53
N LYS A 200 -31.84 32.48 1.43
CA LYS A 200 -33.01 32.53 0.54
C LYS A 200 -32.83 31.71 -0.74
N LEU A 201 -31.73 30.95 -0.88
CA LEU A 201 -31.39 30.19 -2.07
C LEU A 201 -32.48 29.18 -2.39
N LYS A 202 -33.13 29.30 -3.55
CA LYS A 202 -34.10 28.29 -4.00
C LYS A 202 -33.34 26.99 -4.28
N GLN A 203 -33.77 25.87 -3.69
CA GLN A 203 -33.14 24.54 -3.86
C GLN A 203 -32.77 24.27 -5.33
N LYS A 204 -33.70 24.52 -6.27
CA LYS A 204 -33.44 24.37 -7.70
C LYS A 204 -32.29 25.26 -8.22
N SER A 205 -32.17 26.51 -7.76
CA SER A 205 -31.09 27.40 -8.18
C SER A 205 -29.71 26.89 -7.77
N LEU A 206 -29.62 26.24 -6.60
CA LEU A 206 -28.38 25.57 -6.20
C LEU A 206 -28.20 24.26 -6.97
N GLU A 207 -29.24 23.42 -7.13
CA GLU A 207 -29.14 22.19 -7.93
C GLU A 207 -28.69 22.46 -9.38
N ASP A 208 -29.27 23.48 -10.04
CA ASP A 208 -28.90 23.93 -11.38
C ASP A 208 -27.42 24.40 -11.42
N SER A 209 -26.90 24.98 -10.33
CA SER A 209 -25.50 25.46 -10.18
C SER A 209 -24.52 24.40 -9.64
N LEU A 210 -24.99 23.16 -9.41
CA LEU A 210 -24.17 22.01 -9.04
C LEU A 210 -24.28 20.88 -10.08
N MET A 211 -25.00 21.11 -11.19
CA MET A 211 -25.12 20.16 -12.30
C MET A 211 -23.79 20.03 -13.07
N GLY A 212 -22.98 19.06 -12.66
CA GLY A 212 -21.69 18.75 -13.28
C GLY A 212 -20.64 18.25 -12.28
N MET A 213 -20.86 18.47 -10.98
CA MET A 213 -19.92 18.07 -9.93
C MET A 213 -19.84 16.54 -9.77
N SER A 214 -18.81 15.93 -10.36
CA SER A 214 -18.55 14.49 -10.28
C SER A 214 -18.20 14.01 -8.86
N SER A 215 -17.76 14.90 -7.96
CA SER A 215 -17.30 14.57 -6.61
C SER A 215 -18.35 14.76 -5.51
N LEU A 216 -19.50 15.36 -5.81
CA LEU A 216 -20.50 15.78 -4.81
C LEU A 216 -21.22 14.58 -4.13
N LEU A 217 -20.68 14.18 -2.97
CA LEU A 217 -21.20 13.10 -2.12
C LEU A 217 -22.49 13.50 -1.39
N HIS A 218 -22.56 14.74 -0.92
CA HIS A 218 -23.67 15.27 -0.12
C HIS A 218 -24.07 16.67 -0.58
N LEU A 219 -25.38 16.93 -0.60
CA LEU A 219 -25.97 18.25 -0.77
C LEU A 219 -26.94 18.46 0.39
N THR A 220 -27.05 19.68 0.92
CA THR A 220 -28.12 20.01 1.88
C THR A 220 -28.52 21.46 1.75
N VAL A 221 -29.77 21.70 1.33
CA VAL A 221 -30.38 23.04 1.33
C VAL A 221 -31.41 23.12 2.46
N SER A 222 -30.92 23.40 3.66
CA SER A 222 -31.77 23.68 4.80
C SER A 222 -32.17 25.16 4.82
N ASN A 223 -33.13 25.49 3.97
CA ASN A 223 -34.02 26.62 4.21
C ASN A 223 -35.10 26.27 5.26
N VAL A 224 -34.89 25.18 6.00
CA VAL A 224 -35.89 24.58 6.87
C VAL A 224 -35.84 25.27 8.23
N GLY A 225 -36.62 26.33 8.35
CA GLY A 225 -36.87 26.99 9.62
C GLY A 225 -37.39 26.04 10.72
N ASN A 226 -37.30 26.55 11.95
CA ASN A 226 -37.64 25.96 13.25
C ASN A 226 -38.53 24.70 13.32
N CYS A 227 -38.23 23.86 14.32
CA CYS A 227 -39.12 22.80 14.79
C CYS A 227 -40.51 23.36 15.18
N PRO A 228 -41.61 22.64 14.89
CA PRO A 228 -42.95 23.03 15.33
C PRO A 228 -43.11 22.96 16.87
N PRO A 229 -44.16 23.57 17.44
CA PRO A 229 -44.52 23.40 18.85
C PRO A 229 -44.66 21.92 19.25
N GLU A 230 -44.22 21.56 20.46
CA GLU A 230 -44.16 20.16 20.91
C GLU A 230 -45.54 19.49 20.95
N GLU A 231 -46.59 20.27 21.23
CA GLU A 231 -48.00 19.85 21.23
C GLU A 231 -48.47 19.38 19.85
N VAL A 232 -47.80 19.82 18.78
CA VAL A 232 -48.07 19.42 17.39
C VAL A 232 -47.25 18.18 17.00
N THR A 233 -46.05 17.99 17.57
CA THR A 233 -45.15 16.89 17.18
C THR A 233 -45.36 15.61 17.99
N ARG A 234 -45.87 15.67 19.23
CA ARG A 234 -46.08 14.49 20.08
C ARG A 234 -46.91 13.39 19.40
N PRO A 235 -46.57 12.09 19.59
CA PRO A 235 -45.60 11.54 20.54
C PRO A 235 -44.14 11.60 20.08
N CYS A 236 -43.85 12.00 18.83
CA CYS A 236 -42.48 12.23 18.40
C CYS A 236 -41.98 13.61 18.88
N ARG A 237 -40.66 13.79 18.93
CA ARG A 237 -40.05 15.09 19.15
C ARG A 237 -39.44 15.61 17.86
N CYS A 238 -39.60 16.90 17.59
CA CYS A 238 -38.68 17.60 16.70
C CYS A 238 -37.58 18.19 17.57
N GLU A 239 -36.36 17.68 17.42
CA GLU A 239 -35.16 18.20 18.08
C GLU A 239 -34.29 18.94 17.05
N TYR A 240 -33.54 19.94 17.51
CA TYR A 240 -32.45 20.49 16.72
C TYR A 240 -31.24 19.57 16.90
N ARG A 241 -30.95 18.75 15.89
CA ARG A 241 -29.64 18.10 15.82
C ARG A 241 -28.62 19.19 15.50
N MET A 242 -27.81 19.52 16.50
CA MET A 242 -26.55 20.21 16.31
C MET A 242 -25.54 19.17 15.86
N ASP A 243 -25.24 19.12 14.56
CA ASP A 243 -24.01 18.45 14.14
C ASP A 243 -22.83 19.36 14.46
N ASN A 244 -22.18 19.06 15.60
CA ASN A 244 -20.94 19.70 16.01
C ASN A 244 -19.76 19.23 15.13
N TRP A 245 -19.83 19.49 13.82
CA TRP A 245 -18.60 19.75 13.07
C TRP A 245 -17.97 20.98 13.70
N GLN A 246 -16.66 20.94 13.96
CA GLN A 246 -16.01 21.79 14.98
C GLN A 246 -16.00 23.31 14.68
N TRP A 247 -16.72 23.78 13.65
CA TRP A 247 -16.68 25.14 13.09
C TRP A 247 -18.05 25.75 12.77
N VAL A 248 -19.14 24.97 12.70
CA VAL A 248 -20.47 25.47 12.26
C VAL A 248 -21.59 24.82 13.06
N GLN A 249 -22.42 25.62 13.75
CA GLN A 249 -23.62 25.16 14.46
C GLN A 249 -24.82 25.03 13.52
N ALA A 250 -24.68 24.18 12.50
CA ALA A 250 -25.77 23.86 11.59
C ALA A 250 -26.90 23.15 12.36
N ARG A 251 -28.06 23.81 12.45
CA ARG A 251 -29.26 23.29 13.11
C ARG A 251 -30.11 22.51 12.11
N PHE A 252 -30.17 21.19 12.27
CA PHE A 252 -31.05 20.34 11.48
C PHE A 252 -32.34 20.05 12.25
N THR A 253 -33.48 20.21 11.59
CA THR A 253 -34.77 19.76 12.10
C THR A 253 -34.85 18.22 12.01
N ARG A 254 -34.71 17.57 13.17
CA ARG A 254 -34.71 16.11 13.28
C ARG A 254 -35.97 15.64 13.99
N PHE A 255 -36.86 14.97 13.26
CA PHE A 255 -37.99 14.26 13.86
C PHE A 255 -37.54 12.91 14.39
N VAL A 256 -37.50 12.75 15.71
CA VAL A 256 -37.22 11.47 16.38
C VAL A 256 -38.53 10.88 16.91
N CYS A 257 -38.84 9.68 16.44
CA CYS A 257 -39.98 8.86 16.84
C CYS A 257 -39.51 7.53 17.45
N GLY A 258 -40.33 6.94 18.33
CA GLY A 258 -40.03 5.69 19.02
C GLY A 258 -39.45 5.91 20.41
N GLU A 259 -38.82 4.88 20.98
CA GLU A 259 -38.35 4.90 22.37
C GLU A 259 -36.90 5.41 22.47
N ASP A 260 -36.49 5.94 23.63
CA ASP A 260 -35.14 6.48 23.82
C ASP A 260 -34.05 5.40 23.95
N SER A 261 -34.36 4.26 24.57
CA SER A 261 -33.43 3.11 24.67
C SER A 261 -34.00 1.80 24.13
N GLU A 262 -33.14 0.79 23.95
CA GLU A 262 -33.59 -0.59 23.70
C GLU A 262 -34.28 -1.19 24.94
N GLU A 263 -33.95 -0.71 26.15
CA GLU A 263 -34.53 -1.20 27.40
C GLU A 263 -35.99 -0.77 27.54
N ASP A 264 -36.34 0.44 27.09
CA ASP A 264 -37.71 0.92 26.95
C ASP A 264 -38.50 0.09 25.94
N LEU A 265 -37.91 -0.24 24.78
CA LEU A 265 -38.53 -1.15 23.81
C LEU A 265 -38.75 -2.56 24.40
N ARG A 266 -37.81 -3.07 25.19
CA ARG A 266 -37.98 -4.35 25.92
C ARG A 266 -39.10 -4.26 26.95
N LEU A 267 -39.19 -3.14 27.69
CA LEU A 267 -40.28 -2.87 28.63
C LEU A 267 -41.64 -2.77 27.92
N GLN A 268 -41.73 -2.14 26.75
CA GLN A 268 -42.94 -2.10 25.92
C GLN A 268 -43.43 -3.51 25.55
N TYR A 269 -42.53 -4.44 25.20
CA TYR A 269 -42.93 -5.84 24.96
C TYR A 269 -43.48 -6.51 26.22
N VAL A 270 -42.89 -6.29 27.40
CA VAL A 270 -43.39 -6.82 28.68
C VAL A 270 -44.76 -6.24 29.03
N LEU A 271 -44.94 -4.92 28.90
CA LEU A 271 -46.21 -4.23 29.16
C LEU A 271 -47.33 -4.64 28.19
N ASN A 272 -46.99 -5.13 26.99
CA ASN A 272 -47.93 -5.57 25.97
C ASN A 272 -47.93 -7.10 25.77
N ALA A 273 -47.46 -7.88 26.76
CA ALA A 273 -47.38 -9.35 26.69
C ALA A 273 -48.74 -10.07 26.54
N ASN A 274 -49.86 -9.35 26.60
CA ASN A 274 -51.20 -9.85 26.26
C ASN A 274 -51.49 -9.88 24.74
N ARG A 275 -50.54 -9.47 23.89
CA ARG A 275 -50.58 -9.56 22.43
C ARG A 275 -49.46 -10.46 21.92
N THR A 276 -49.65 -11.07 20.75
CA THR A 276 -48.48 -11.61 20.04
C THR A 276 -47.57 -10.47 19.58
N ARG A 277 -46.27 -10.77 19.45
CA ARG A 277 -45.24 -9.82 18.98
C ARG A 277 -45.65 -9.16 17.65
N GLU A 278 -46.21 -9.95 16.73
CA GLU A 278 -46.75 -9.51 15.43
C GLU A 278 -47.96 -8.56 15.57
N GLN A 279 -48.93 -8.88 16.45
CA GLN A 279 -50.11 -8.04 16.71
C GLN A 279 -49.72 -6.70 17.34
N PHE A 280 -48.74 -6.72 18.25
CA PHE A 280 -48.15 -5.50 18.80
C PHE A 280 -47.48 -4.69 17.69
N ALA A 281 -46.64 -5.33 16.88
CA ALA A 281 -45.87 -4.69 15.82
C ALA A 281 -46.76 -4.00 14.76
N TYR A 282 -47.75 -4.71 14.24
CA TYR A 282 -48.76 -4.17 13.32
C TYR A 282 -49.52 -2.98 13.94
N SER A 283 -49.79 -3.01 15.25
CA SER A 283 -50.44 -1.89 15.93
C SER A 283 -49.55 -0.64 16.05
N GLN A 284 -48.23 -0.79 16.11
CA GLN A 284 -47.29 0.35 16.07
C GLN A 284 -47.15 0.91 14.65
N THR A 285 -47.08 0.05 13.62
CA THR A 285 -47.11 0.46 12.20
C THR A 285 -48.33 1.34 11.91
N ARG A 286 -49.52 0.92 12.36
CA ARG A 286 -50.75 1.69 12.16
C ARG A 286 -50.76 3.00 12.96
N ARG A 287 -50.14 3.04 14.15
CA ARG A 287 -50.01 4.26 14.95
C ARG A 287 -49.14 5.32 14.26
N ILE A 288 -47.98 4.94 13.71
CA ILE A 288 -47.09 5.91 13.05
C ILE A 288 -47.68 6.45 11.74
N GLN A 289 -48.45 5.65 10.99
CA GLN A 289 -49.19 6.13 9.82
C GLN A 289 -50.26 7.18 10.23
N ILE A 290 -51.12 6.86 11.20
CA ILE A 290 -52.16 7.79 11.70
C ILE A 290 -51.53 9.06 12.32
N TYR A 291 -50.33 8.95 12.88
CA TYR A 291 -49.57 10.09 13.36
C TYR A 291 -49.18 11.04 12.22
N PHE A 292 -48.60 10.55 11.13
CA PHE A 292 -48.21 11.40 10.00
C PHE A 292 -49.40 12.03 9.28
N GLU A 293 -50.51 11.31 9.15
CA GLU A 293 -51.79 11.84 8.66
C GLU A 293 -52.23 13.07 9.50
N ARG A 294 -52.17 12.98 10.84
CA ARG A 294 -52.54 14.06 11.77
C ARG A 294 -51.51 15.20 11.83
N LEU A 295 -50.22 14.88 11.79
CA LEU A 295 -49.14 15.86 11.77
C LEU A 295 -49.27 16.77 10.54
N SER A 296 -49.52 16.17 9.37
CA SER A 296 -49.77 16.89 8.12
C SER A 296 -50.92 17.90 8.25
N GLU A 297 -52.06 17.50 8.81
CA GLU A 297 -53.16 18.42 9.07
C GLU A 297 -52.79 19.53 10.07
N ASN A 298 -52.11 19.18 11.17
CA ASN A 298 -51.85 20.12 12.25
C ASN A 298 -50.81 21.18 11.87
N LEU A 299 -49.76 20.80 11.13
CA LEU A 299 -48.82 21.74 10.52
C LEU A 299 -49.56 22.71 9.58
N ALA A 300 -50.49 22.22 8.76
CA ALA A 300 -51.28 23.07 7.87
C ALA A 300 -52.20 24.05 8.65
N LYS A 301 -52.82 23.61 9.75
CA LYS A 301 -53.68 24.46 10.61
C LYS A 301 -52.93 25.64 11.24
N ILE A 302 -51.64 25.49 11.54
CA ILE A 302 -50.79 26.56 12.08
C ILE A 302 -49.94 27.28 11.00
N GLY A 303 -50.12 26.95 9.72
CA GLY A 303 -49.34 27.53 8.61
C GLY A 303 -47.87 27.12 8.56
N TRP A 304 -47.47 26.03 9.23
CA TRP A 304 -46.08 25.56 9.21
C TRP A 304 -45.73 24.89 7.88
N GLN A 305 -44.45 24.98 7.52
CA GLN A 305 -43.89 24.20 6.42
C GLN A 305 -43.94 22.69 6.70
N LYS A 306 -44.06 21.90 5.63
CA LYS A 306 -44.02 20.44 5.65
C LYS A 306 -42.72 19.88 5.06
N ARG A 307 -41.59 20.51 5.39
CA ARG A 307 -40.24 20.09 5.02
C ARG A 307 -39.40 20.03 6.28
N PHE A 308 -38.61 18.96 6.42
CA PHE A 308 -37.73 18.70 7.55
C PHE A 308 -36.43 18.07 7.05
N ASP A 309 -35.34 18.19 7.81
CA ASP A 309 -34.03 17.72 7.38
C ASP A 309 -33.91 16.19 7.51
N GLU A 310 -34.20 15.66 8.70
CA GLU A 310 -34.02 14.25 9.05
C GLU A 310 -35.26 13.67 9.75
N PHE A 311 -35.69 12.49 9.32
CA PHE A 311 -36.59 11.62 10.08
C PHE A 311 -35.83 10.43 10.65
N VAL A 312 -36.05 10.10 11.92
CA VAL A 312 -35.52 8.93 12.60
C VAL A 312 -36.64 8.21 13.35
N LEU A 313 -36.89 6.95 12.99
CA LEU A 313 -37.59 6.00 13.84
C LEU A 313 -36.56 5.12 14.54
N GLN A 314 -36.46 5.24 15.86
CA GLN A 314 -35.53 4.47 16.68
C GLN A 314 -36.25 3.53 17.66
N ASN A 315 -35.61 2.41 18.03
CA ASN A 315 -36.07 1.48 19.07
C ASN A 315 -37.58 1.15 18.95
N SER A 316 -38.03 0.74 17.77
CA SER A 316 -39.46 0.65 17.46
C SER A 316 -39.89 -0.72 16.96
N ALA A 317 -41.04 -1.20 17.44
CA ALA A 317 -41.59 -2.49 17.04
C ALA A 317 -42.37 -2.46 15.72
N ILE A 318 -42.16 -1.51 14.79
CA ILE A 318 -42.94 -1.49 13.53
C ILE A 318 -42.72 -2.75 12.69
N SER A 319 -43.79 -3.31 12.15
CA SER A 319 -43.76 -4.54 11.32
C SER A 319 -43.29 -4.29 9.88
N GLU A 320 -43.65 -3.13 9.34
CA GLU A 320 -43.37 -2.72 7.96
C GLU A 320 -43.23 -1.20 7.84
N ILE A 321 -42.61 -0.73 6.76
CA ILE A 321 -42.79 0.67 6.32
C ILE A 321 -44.02 0.70 5.38
N PRO A 322 -45.14 1.29 5.80
CA PRO A 322 -46.39 1.27 5.04
C PRO A 322 -46.33 2.22 3.85
N ARG A 323 -47.30 2.08 2.94
CA ARG A 323 -47.45 2.95 1.76
C ARG A 323 -47.59 4.43 2.16
N ASN A 324 -46.84 5.31 1.49
CA ASN A 324 -46.93 6.77 1.63
C ASN A 324 -46.83 7.25 3.10
N LEU A 325 -45.90 6.67 3.87
CA LEU A 325 -45.80 6.85 5.34
C LEU A 325 -45.82 8.33 5.78
N PHE A 326 -45.14 9.22 5.06
CA PHE A 326 -44.98 10.62 5.44
C PHE A 326 -46.10 11.56 4.96
N GLY A 327 -47.13 11.04 4.27
CA GLY A 327 -48.19 11.88 3.71
C GLY A 327 -47.67 12.83 2.62
N ASP A 328 -47.78 14.13 2.85
CA ASP A 328 -47.20 15.22 2.05
C ASP A 328 -46.00 15.91 2.74
N ILE A 329 -45.47 15.30 3.81
CA ILE A 329 -44.30 15.80 4.54
C ILE A 329 -43.02 15.28 3.88
N ILE A 330 -42.08 16.22 3.65
CA ILE A 330 -40.82 15.97 2.96
C ILE A 330 -39.68 15.87 3.97
N PHE A 331 -38.86 14.82 3.84
CA PHE A 331 -37.60 14.62 4.55
C PHE A 331 -36.47 14.41 3.54
N TYR A 332 -35.28 14.94 3.80
CA TYR A 332 -34.10 14.72 2.94
C TYR A 332 -33.25 13.52 3.42
N ALA A 333 -33.20 13.27 4.72
CA ALA A 333 -32.62 12.06 5.32
C ALA A 333 -33.70 11.24 6.05
N VAL A 334 -33.71 9.91 5.86
CA VAL A 334 -34.70 8.99 6.42
C VAL A 334 -34.01 7.81 7.08
N LYS A 335 -34.28 7.58 8.38
CA LYS A 335 -33.58 6.60 9.21
C LYS A 335 -34.54 5.70 9.99
N PHE A 336 -34.25 4.40 9.97
CA PHE A 336 -34.91 3.37 10.75
C PHE A 336 -33.84 2.60 11.51
N GLU A 337 -33.78 2.75 12.83
CA GLU A 337 -32.67 2.24 13.65
C GLU A 337 -33.21 1.38 14.80
N ASN A 338 -32.67 0.18 14.96
CA ASN A 338 -33.14 -0.79 15.96
C ASN A 338 -34.66 -1.03 15.88
N CYS A 339 -35.12 -1.44 14.70
CA CYS A 339 -36.50 -1.81 14.44
C CYS A 339 -36.59 -3.34 14.20
N PRO A 340 -36.55 -4.18 15.26
CA PRO A 340 -36.35 -5.63 15.13
C PRO A 340 -37.52 -6.36 14.45
N GLU A 341 -38.72 -5.77 14.43
CA GLU A 341 -39.90 -6.37 13.77
C GLU A 341 -40.06 -5.92 12.32
N LEU A 342 -39.21 -5.00 11.84
CA LEU A 342 -39.33 -4.45 10.50
C LEU A 342 -38.90 -5.50 9.47
N THR A 343 -39.90 -6.18 8.89
CA THR A 343 -39.71 -7.27 7.93
C THR A 343 -40.09 -6.92 6.49
N SER A 344 -40.80 -5.81 6.22
CA SER A 344 -41.15 -5.41 4.85
C SER A 344 -41.17 -3.90 4.63
N ILE A 345 -40.92 -3.51 3.39
CA ILE A 345 -41.03 -2.12 2.93
C ILE A 345 -41.99 -2.13 1.75
N HIS A 346 -43.09 -1.37 1.83
CA HIS A 346 -44.02 -1.27 0.72
C HIS A 346 -43.31 -0.63 -0.50
N PRO A 347 -43.51 -1.09 -1.75
CA PRO A 347 -42.81 -0.56 -2.94
C PRO A 347 -43.23 0.88 -3.35
N GLN A 348 -44.01 1.54 -2.49
CA GLN A 348 -44.42 2.95 -2.54
C GLN A 348 -44.40 3.57 -1.12
N ALA A 349 -43.50 3.10 -0.25
CA ALA A 349 -43.37 3.57 1.13
C ALA A 349 -43.11 5.09 1.18
N PHE A 350 -42.17 5.54 0.34
CA PHE A 350 -41.72 6.93 0.24
C PHE A 350 -42.46 7.72 -0.85
N GLN A 351 -43.66 7.31 -1.25
CA GLN A 351 -44.48 8.05 -2.23
C GLN A 351 -44.63 9.53 -1.81
N ILE A 352 -44.64 10.45 -2.79
CA ILE A 352 -44.51 11.92 -2.64
C ILE A 352 -43.11 12.39 -2.19
N THR A 353 -42.52 11.77 -1.16
CA THR A 353 -41.19 12.15 -0.63
C THR A 353 -40.02 11.63 -1.49
N GLU A 354 -40.27 10.67 -2.39
CA GLU A 354 -39.25 9.98 -3.20
C GLU A 354 -38.26 10.84 -3.99
N PRO A 355 -38.60 12.02 -4.56
CA PRO A 355 -37.63 12.82 -5.30
C PRO A 355 -36.79 13.74 -4.40
N PHE A 356 -36.97 13.69 -3.07
CA PHE A 356 -36.27 14.56 -2.11
C PHE A 356 -35.29 13.82 -1.19
N ILE A 357 -35.44 12.51 -1.00
CA ILE A 357 -34.55 11.74 -0.10
C ILE A 357 -33.17 11.59 -0.73
N GLU A 358 -32.15 12.12 -0.06
CA GLU A 358 -30.73 12.03 -0.42
C GLU A 358 -29.98 10.97 0.44
N GLU A 359 -30.46 10.66 1.65
CA GLU A 359 -29.92 9.59 2.51
C GLU A 359 -31.02 8.65 3.04
N LEU A 360 -30.83 7.33 2.86
CA LEU A 360 -31.66 6.29 3.47
C LEU A 360 -30.80 5.37 4.34
N SER A 361 -31.20 5.22 5.60
CA SER A 361 -30.53 4.37 6.60
C SER A 361 -31.54 3.40 7.22
N ILE A 362 -31.29 2.10 7.13
CA ILE A 362 -32.09 1.05 7.77
C ILE A 362 -31.10 0.13 8.50
N LYS A 363 -31.10 0.19 9.83
CA LYS A 363 -30.10 -0.47 10.69
C LYS A 363 -30.73 -1.31 11.79
N ARG A 364 -30.17 -2.50 12.06
CA ARG A 364 -30.63 -3.44 13.10
C ARG A 364 -32.13 -3.77 12.91
N THR A 365 -32.44 -4.40 11.78
CA THR A 365 -33.81 -4.80 11.39
C THR A 365 -33.83 -6.24 10.87
N ARG A 366 -34.98 -6.73 10.39
CA ARG A 366 -35.16 -8.13 9.93
C ARG A 366 -35.87 -8.20 8.58
N LEU A 367 -35.42 -7.41 7.61
CA LEU A 367 -36.02 -7.32 6.28
C LEU A 367 -36.13 -8.70 5.63
N GLY A 368 -37.33 -9.04 5.16
CA GLY A 368 -37.69 -10.37 4.71
C GLY A 368 -37.06 -10.73 3.37
N ASN A 369 -36.48 -11.93 3.34
CA ASN A 369 -35.73 -12.46 2.21
C ASN A 369 -36.60 -13.25 1.22
N GLU A 370 -37.91 -13.36 1.47
CA GLU A 370 -38.86 -13.86 0.49
C GLU A 370 -38.77 -13.05 -0.81
N ARG A 371 -38.74 -13.73 -1.96
CA ARG A 371 -38.48 -13.13 -3.29
C ARG A 371 -39.29 -11.85 -3.59
N TRP A 372 -40.51 -11.74 -3.06
CA TRP A 372 -41.35 -10.54 -3.21
C TRP A 372 -40.94 -9.41 -2.26
N LYS A 373 -40.73 -9.67 -0.95
CA LYS A 373 -40.27 -8.66 0.03
C LYS A 373 -38.90 -8.08 -0.34
N LEU A 374 -37.96 -8.93 -0.77
CA LEU A 374 -36.65 -8.51 -1.24
C LEU A 374 -36.76 -7.62 -2.48
N ARG A 375 -37.54 -8.03 -3.48
CA ARG A 375 -37.82 -7.24 -4.69
C ARG A 375 -38.48 -5.90 -4.35
N ASP A 376 -39.44 -5.89 -3.42
CA ASP A 376 -40.23 -4.70 -3.11
C ASP A 376 -39.48 -3.71 -2.21
N THR A 377 -38.56 -4.21 -1.37
CA THR A 377 -37.51 -3.43 -0.69
C THR A 377 -36.62 -2.70 -1.71
N PHE A 378 -36.05 -3.43 -2.67
CA PHE A 378 -35.21 -2.81 -3.71
C PHE A 378 -35.99 -1.91 -4.68
N ASN A 379 -37.28 -2.19 -4.95
CA ASN A 379 -38.17 -1.26 -5.65
C ASN A 379 -38.34 0.05 -4.87
N ALA A 380 -38.60 -0.01 -3.56
CA ALA A 380 -38.77 1.19 -2.72
C ALA A 380 -37.50 2.04 -2.65
N ILE A 381 -36.32 1.42 -2.56
CA ILE A 381 -35.02 2.11 -2.61
C ILE A 381 -34.79 2.75 -4.00
N THR A 382 -35.15 2.06 -5.08
CA THR A 382 -34.90 2.53 -6.45
C THR A 382 -35.87 3.62 -6.91
N SER A 383 -36.98 3.85 -6.21
CA SER A 383 -37.88 4.99 -6.50
C SER A 383 -37.31 6.33 -6.00
N LEU A 384 -36.32 6.30 -5.09
CA LEU A 384 -35.68 7.47 -4.50
C LEU A 384 -34.70 8.16 -5.45
N THR A 385 -35.20 8.86 -6.48
CA THR A 385 -34.35 9.34 -7.61
C THR A 385 -33.25 10.33 -7.24
N ASN A 386 -33.27 10.91 -6.04
CA ASN A 386 -32.21 11.79 -5.53
C ASN A 386 -31.24 11.14 -4.53
N LEU A 387 -31.44 9.87 -4.16
CA LEU A 387 -30.63 9.16 -3.15
C LEU A 387 -29.14 9.14 -3.52
N ARG A 388 -28.28 9.61 -2.61
CA ARG A 388 -26.81 9.62 -2.73
C ARG A 388 -26.13 8.56 -1.87
N ALA A 389 -26.67 8.29 -0.69
CA ALA A 389 -26.12 7.35 0.29
C ALA A 389 -27.18 6.37 0.79
N LEU A 390 -26.84 5.08 0.76
CA LEU A 390 -27.68 3.98 1.22
C LEU A 390 -26.94 3.15 2.30
N TYR A 391 -27.53 3.05 3.48
CA TYR A 391 -27.01 2.26 4.59
C TYR A 391 -28.03 1.17 4.99
N LEU A 392 -27.64 -0.10 4.89
CA LEU A 392 -28.49 -1.28 5.19
C LEU A 392 -27.84 -2.20 6.23
N GLN A 393 -27.22 -1.58 7.25
CA GLN A 393 -26.29 -2.21 8.19
C GLN A 393 -27.01 -3.09 9.22
N SER A 394 -26.71 -4.40 9.25
CA SER A 394 -27.48 -5.36 10.05
C SER A 394 -28.99 -5.32 9.77
N SER A 395 -29.38 -5.23 8.49
CA SER A 395 -30.78 -5.12 8.05
C SER A 395 -31.52 -6.46 7.91
N GLY A 396 -30.82 -7.58 8.06
CA GLY A 396 -31.38 -8.94 7.93
C GLY A 396 -31.46 -9.47 6.49
N LEU A 397 -30.98 -8.70 5.51
CA LEU A 397 -30.94 -9.10 4.10
C LEU A 397 -29.86 -10.18 3.86
N ASN A 398 -30.23 -11.27 3.19
CA ASN A 398 -29.35 -12.39 2.86
C ASN A 398 -28.83 -12.40 1.41
N ALA A 399 -29.33 -11.51 0.55
CA ALA A 399 -28.97 -11.47 -0.86
C ALA A 399 -29.08 -10.06 -1.45
N ILE A 400 -28.18 -9.73 -2.38
CA ILE A 400 -28.38 -8.64 -3.34
C ILE A 400 -28.91 -9.28 -4.63
N PRO A 401 -30.17 -9.02 -5.03
CA PRO A 401 -30.80 -9.72 -6.14
C PRO A 401 -30.25 -9.28 -7.51
N HIS A 402 -30.45 -10.11 -8.53
CA HIS A 402 -30.14 -9.77 -9.92
C HIS A 402 -30.87 -8.48 -10.34
N HIS A 403 -30.16 -7.55 -10.97
CA HIS A 403 -30.65 -6.21 -11.30
C HIS A 403 -31.35 -5.48 -10.12
N ALA A 404 -30.75 -5.52 -8.92
CA ALA A 404 -31.30 -4.91 -7.70
C ALA A 404 -31.83 -3.48 -7.92
N PHE A 405 -31.07 -2.63 -8.62
CA PHE A 405 -31.44 -1.25 -8.91
C PHE A 405 -32.04 -1.05 -10.32
N ARG A 406 -32.88 -1.99 -10.77
CA ARG A 406 -33.56 -1.95 -12.08
C ARG A 406 -34.42 -0.69 -12.27
N PRO A 407 -34.51 -0.13 -13.50
CA PRO A 407 -35.22 1.12 -13.74
C PRO A 407 -36.73 1.00 -13.46
N LEU A 408 -37.30 1.99 -12.76
CA LEU A 408 -38.73 2.02 -12.43
C LEU A 408 -39.43 3.06 -13.30
N LYS A 409 -40.40 2.62 -14.13
CA LYS A 409 -41.12 3.47 -15.09
C LYS A 409 -40.18 4.28 -15.99
N GLY A 410 -39.06 3.68 -16.40
CA GLY A 410 -38.01 4.34 -17.20
C GLY A 410 -37.08 5.30 -16.45
N ARG A 411 -37.29 5.53 -15.14
CA ARG A 411 -36.38 6.31 -14.30
C ARG A 411 -35.21 5.45 -13.82
N PHE A 412 -34.01 6.00 -13.87
CA PHE A 412 -32.76 5.35 -13.45
C PHE A 412 -32.23 6.00 -12.17
N GLN A 413 -31.68 5.18 -11.25
CA GLN A 413 -30.97 5.69 -10.10
C GLN A 413 -29.56 6.18 -10.51
N ARG A 414 -29.42 7.49 -10.71
CA ARG A 414 -28.16 8.12 -11.17
C ARG A 414 -27.42 8.92 -10.10
N LYS A 415 -28.03 9.25 -8.96
CA LYS A 415 -27.39 10.05 -7.90
C LYS A 415 -26.72 9.21 -6.81
N LEU A 416 -26.96 7.90 -6.75
CA LEU A 416 -26.42 7.00 -5.73
C LEU A 416 -24.90 6.81 -5.88
N VAL A 417 -24.13 7.37 -4.94
CA VAL A 417 -22.66 7.34 -4.93
C VAL A 417 -22.12 6.27 -3.98
N LYS A 418 -22.82 6.00 -2.86
CA LYS A 418 -22.37 5.11 -1.78
C LYS A 418 -23.44 4.12 -1.34
N ILE A 419 -23.06 2.85 -1.27
CA ILE A 419 -23.84 1.75 -0.67
C ILE A 419 -23.01 1.10 0.43
N ALA A 420 -23.58 0.89 1.61
CA ALA A 420 -22.96 0.14 2.71
C ALA A 420 -23.96 -0.85 3.34
N ILE A 421 -23.60 -2.14 3.34
CA ILE A 421 -24.43 -3.27 3.83
C ILE A 421 -23.58 -4.19 4.72
N ASN A 422 -22.83 -3.63 5.68
CA ASN A 422 -21.94 -4.38 6.58
C ASN A 422 -22.58 -4.76 7.94
N TYR A 423 -22.10 -5.85 8.55
CA TYR A 423 -22.65 -6.45 9.77
C TYR A 423 -21.57 -6.58 10.88
N PRO A 424 -21.12 -5.48 11.51
CA PRO A 424 -20.00 -5.53 12.46
C PRO A 424 -20.23 -6.41 13.70
N ASN A 425 -21.48 -6.67 14.08
CA ASN A 425 -21.82 -7.32 15.37
C ASN A 425 -22.64 -8.62 15.26
N ALA A 426 -22.93 -9.16 14.07
CA ALA A 426 -23.78 -10.36 13.95
C ALA A 426 -23.55 -11.17 12.66
N ARG A 427 -23.44 -12.50 12.79
CA ARG A 427 -23.36 -13.47 11.65
C ARG A 427 -24.73 -14.04 11.23
N GLU A 428 -25.81 -13.71 11.92
CA GLU A 428 -27.16 -14.15 11.57
C GLU A 428 -27.82 -13.17 10.59
N ASN A 429 -28.32 -13.69 9.47
CA ASN A 429 -29.00 -12.94 8.41
C ASN A 429 -28.13 -11.86 7.71
N SER A 430 -26.83 -12.15 7.56
CA SER A 430 -25.87 -11.43 6.72
C SER A 430 -26.05 -11.74 5.22
N ILE A 431 -25.50 -10.89 4.34
CA ILE A 431 -25.50 -11.12 2.89
C ILE A 431 -24.67 -12.37 2.57
N ARG A 432 -25.28 -13.31 1.86
CA ARG A 432 -24.69 -14.58 1.37
C ARG A 432 -24.42 -14.57 -0.13
N GLN A 433 -25.19 -13.83 -0.93
CA GLN A 433 -25.03 -13.83 -2.38
C GLN A 433 -25.19 -12.46 -3.05
N ILE A 434 -24.42 -12.22 -4.11
CA ILE A 434 -24.53 -11.06 -5.00
C ILE A 434 -24.90 -11.53 -6.41
N GLY A 435 -26.12 -11.24 -6.85
CA GLY A 435 -26.62 -11.62 -8.17
C GLY A 435 -26.03 -10.82 -9.33
N SER A 436 -26.03 -11.41 -10.53
CA SER A 436 -25.65 -10.78 -11.80
C SER A 436 -26.32 -9.42 -12.00
N TYR A 437 -25.54 -8.45 -12.51
CA TYR A 437 -25.97 -7.10 -12.81
C TYR A 437 -26.61 -6.33 -11.63
N ALA A 438 -26.28 -6.70 -10.38
CA ALA A 438 -26.83 -6.08 -9.16
C ALA A 438 -26.78 -4.54 -9.21
N PHE A 439 -25.61 -3.99 -9.57
CA PHE A 439 -25.33 -2.55 -9.56
C PHE A 439 -25.40 -1.89 -10.95
N TYR A 440 -25.76 -2.65 -12.00
CA TYR A 440 -25.56 -2.30 -13.42
C TYR A 440 -26.12 -0.94 -13.86
N TYR A 441 -27.19 -0.46 -13.23
CA TYR A 441 -27.86 0.80 -13.56
C TYR A 441 -27.42 2.00 -12.69
N LEU A 442 -26.38 1.86 -11.86
CA LEU A 442 -25.89 2.91 -10.96
C LEU A 442 -24.68 3.64 -11.54
N SER A 443 -24.92 4.60 -12.43
CA SER A 443 -23.85 5.27 -13.20
C SER A 443 -22.75 5.88 -12.34
N ASN A 444 -23.12 6.56 -11.24
CA ASN A 444 -22.23 7.42 -10.46
C ASN A 444 -21.72 6.76 -9.16
N LEU A 445 -21.89 5.44 -9.02
CA LEU A 445 -21.47 4.69 -7.84
C LEU A 445 -19.94 4.66 -7.70
N LYS A 446 -19.43 5.15 -6.57
CA LYS A 446 -17.99 5.16 -6.21
C LYS A 446 -17.64 4.25 -5.04
N THR A 447 -18.62 3.79 -4.25
CA THR A 447 -18.35 2.93 -3.09
C THR A 447 -19.43 1.87 -2.88
N ILE A 448 -19.00 0.62 -2.85
CA ILE A 448 -19.77 -0.55 -2.39
C ILE A 448 -19.02 -1.12 -1.18
N ASP A 449 -19.61 -0.98 0.02
CA ASP A 449 -19.11 -1.61 1.24
C ASP A 449 -19.99 -2.81 1.61
N LEU A 450 -19.46 -4.02 1.42
CA LEU A 450 -20.04 -5.30 1.82
C LEU A 450 -19.11 -6.03 2.80
N SER A 451 -18.26 -5.28 3.52
CA SER A 451 -17.38 -5.83 4.55
C SER A 451 -18.18 -6.54 5.66
N VAL A 452 -17.54 -7.48 6.36
CA VAL A 452 -18.09 -8.20 7.52
C VAL A 452 -19.49 -8.76 7.22
N ASN A 453 -19.54 -9.76 6.34
CA ASN A 453 -20.77 -10.43 5.89
C ASN A 453 -20.56 -11.95 5.92
N SER A 454 -21.30 -12.72 5.10
CA SER A 454 -21.08 -14.15 4.94
C SER A 454 -21.24 -14.56 3.48
N ILE A 455 -20.70 -13.74 2.56
CA ILE A 455 -20.82 -13.95 1.13
C ILE A 455 -20.17 -15.29 0.77
N GLU A 456 -21.02 -16.22 0.36
CA GLU A 456 -20.71 -17.59 -0.05
C GLU A 456 -20.97 -17.80 -1.55
N LYS A 457 -21.43 -16.77 -2.28
CA LYS A 457 -21.49 -16.74 -3.75
C LYS A 457 -21.49 -15.33 -4.37
N ILE A 458 -20.62 -15.09 -5.35
CA ILE A 458 -20.70 -13.94 -6.27
C ILE A 458 -20.97 -14.46 -7.69
N TYR A 459 -22.08 -14.03 -8.30
CA TYR A 459 -22.47 -14.45 -9.64
C TYR A 459 -21.71 -13.71 -10.75
N LYS A 460 -21.66 -14.31 -11.94
CA LYS A 460 -21.13 -13.69 -13.15
C LYS A 460 -21.84 -12.37 -13.44
N ASN A 461 -21.08 -11.37 -13.91
CA ASN A 461 -21.49 -10.01 -14.21
C ASN A 461 -22.09 -9.25 -13.01
N ALA A 462 -21.83 -9.65 -11.76
CA ALA A 462 -22.34 -8.97 -10.56
C ALA A 462 -21.94 -7.49 -10.46
N PHE A 463 -20.69 -7.17 -10.85
CA PHE A 463 -20.11 -5.83 -10.80
C PHE A 463 -19.95 -5.16 -12.18
N SER A 464 -20.66 -5.66 -13.20
CA SER A 464 -20.73 -5.00 -14.51
C SER A 464 -21.59 -3.73 -14.45
N PHE A 465 -21.25 -2.70 -15.22
CA PHE A 465 -21.98 -1.43 -15.30
C PHE A 465 -22.41 -1.10 -16.74
N ARG A 466 -23.52 -0.37 -16.88
CA ARG A 466 -24.03 0.08 -18.18
C ARG A 466 -23.26 1.26 -18.80
N TRP A 467 -22.55 2.03 -17.98
CA TRP A 467 -21.95 3.31 -18.40
C TRP A 467 -20.52 3.45 -17.91
N GLU A 468 -19.69 4.00 -18.79
CA GLU A 468 -18.31 4.37 -18.52
C GLU A 468 -18.17 5.45 -17.44
N SER A 469 -17.08 5.38 -16.68
CA SER A 469 -16.69 6.36 -15.68
C SER A 469 -15.18 6.38 -15.50
N THR A 470 -14.60 7.57 -15.41
CA THR A 470 -13.18 7.76 -15.03
C THR A 470 -12.94 7.63 -13.53
N GLU A 471 -14.02 7.67 -12.73
CA GLU A 471 -13.98 7.59 -11.27
C GLU A 471 -13.77 6.16 -10.77
N THR A 472 -12.81 5.96 -9.88
CA THR A 472 -12.54 4.64 -9.28
C THR A 472 -13.68 4.21 -8.35
N LEU A 473 -14.29 3.06 -8.64
CA LEU A 473 -15.21 2.38 -7.74
C LEU A 473 -14.43 1.54 -6.73
N THR A 474 -14.59 1.83 -5.44
CA THR A 474 -14.09 0.98 -4.36
C THR A 474 -15.14 -0.08 -4.00
N ILE A 475 -14.74 -1.35 -3.99
CA ILE A 475 -15.56 -2.51 -3.62
C ILE A 475 -14.89 -3.19 -2.42
N ASN A 476 -15.54 -3.17 -1.25
CA ASN A 476 -15.03 -3.83 -0.05
C ASN A 476 -15.75 -5.15 0.22
N LEU A 477 -14.97 -6.25 0.23
CA LEU A 477 -15.40 -7.61 0.52
C LEU A 477 -14.60 -8.23 1.69
N ALA A 478 -13.84 -7.42 2.45
CA ALA A 478 -13.12 -7.85 3.66
C ALA A 478 -14.05 -8.55 4.69
N GLY A 479 -13.57 -9.55 5.42
CA GLY A 479 -14.38 -10.22 6.45
C GLY A 479 -15.56 -11.03 5.91
N ASN A 480 -15.38 -11.81 4.84
CA ASN A 480 -16.42 -12.65 4.24
C ASN A 480 -16.01 -14.14 4.21
N ASN A 481 -16.92 -14.98 3.70
CA ASN A 481 -16.71 -16.41 3.49
C ASN A 481 -16.26 -16.69 2.03
N LEU A 482 -15.46 -15.80 1.42
CA LEU A 482 -14.97 -16.02 0.07
C LEU A 482 -14.00 -17.20 0.02
N THR A 483 -14.07 -17.96 -1.07
CA THR A 483 -13.20 -19.11 -1.37
C THR A 483 -12.83 -19.10 -2.84
N ASP A 484 -11.79 -19.86 -3.19
CA ASP A 484 -11.27 -20.01 -4.56
C ASP A 484 -12.34 -20.35 -5.61
N ASN A 485 -13.46 -20.97 -5.19
CA ASN A 485 -14.50 -21.50 -6.06
C ASN A 485 -15.83 -20.74 -6.02
N ASN A 486 -16.03 -19.77 -5.12
CA ASN A 486 -17.34 -19.13 -4.91
C ASN A 486 -17.53 -17.76 -5.56
N ILE A 487 -16.56 -17.33 -6.37
CA ILE A 487 -16.65 -16.17 -7.26
C ILE A 487 -16.73 -16.70 -8.69
N GLU A 488 -17.87 -16.54 -9.36
CA GLU A 488 -18.04 -17.03 -10.73
C GLU A 488 -17.11 -16.28 -11.72
N SER A 489 -16.53 -17.01 -12.68
CA SER A 489 -15.72 -16.40 -13.74
C SER A 489 -16.53 -15.34 -14.50
N GLY A 490 -15.99 -14.12 -14.54
CA GLY A 490 -16.67 -12.94 -15.06
C GLY A 490 -17.50 -12.18 -14.01
N ALA A 491 -17.34 -12.41 -12.70
CA ALA A 491 -17.95 -11.54 -11.68
C ALA A 491 -17.54 -10.06 -11.79
N PHE A 492 -16.31 -9.81 -12.25
CA PHE A 492 -15.64 -8.50 -12.34
C PHE A 492 -15.23 -8.13 -13.78
N VAL A 493 -16.13 -8.31 -14.76
CA VAL A 493 -15.93 -7.85 -16.15
C VAL A 493 -17.00 -6.86 -16.57
N GLU A 494 -16.75 -6.07 -17.62
CA GLU A 494 -17.64 -4.99 -18.08
C GLU A 494 -17.91 -3.97 -16.95
N THR A 495 -16.88 -3.70 -16.14
CA THR A 495 -16.93 -2.76 -15.02
C THR A 495 -17.08 -1.31 -15.50
N GLN A 496 -16.60 -1.02 -16.71
CA GLN A 496 -16.61 0.29 -17.38
C GLN A 496 -15.93 1.41 -16.58
N ARG A 497 -15.12 1.08 -15.56
CA ARG A 497 -14.46 2.06 -14.67
C ARG A 497 -13.29 1.44 -13.91
N PRO A 498 -12.32 2.22 -13.42
CA PRO A 498 -11.30 1.72 -12.51
C PRO A 498 -11.91 1.12 -11.24
N ILE A 499 -11.34 0.02 -10.74
CA ILE A 499 -11.80 -0.73 -9.57
C ILE A 499 -10.69 -0.78 -8.50
N LYS A 500 -11.02 -0.42 -7.26
CA LYS A 500 -10.26 -0.83 -6.07
C LYS A 500 -11.02 -1.94 -5.36
N LEU A 501 -10.57 -3.19 -5.49
CA LEU A 501 -11.15 -4.35 -4.83
C LEU A 501 -10.39 -4.63 -3.52
N ILE A 502 -11.09 -4.54 -2.39
CA ILE A 502 -10.53 -4.79 -1.06
C ILE A 502 -10.98 -6.20 -0.62
N LEU A 503 -10.02 -7.13 -0.52
CA LEU A 503 -10.25 -8.51 -0.07
C LEU A 503 -9.79 -8.75 1.38
N GLY A 504 -9.09 -7.78 1.98
CA GLY A 504 -8.82 -7.72 3.42
C GLY A 504 -8.62 -6.28 3.86
N GLU A 505 -9.04 -5.99 5.09
CA GLU A 505 -8.84 -4.68 5.73
C GLU A 505 -8.69 -4.86 7.24
N GLY A 506 -7.54 -4.47 7.81
CA GLY A 506 -7.27 -4.59 9.25
C GLY A 506 -7.32 -6.05 9.72
N GLU A 507 -8.22 -6.35 10.66
CA GLU A 507 -8.41 -7.72 11.16
C GLU A 507 -9.42 -8.55 10.33
N PHE A 508 -10.00 -7.98 9.28
CA PHE A 508 -11.09 -8.60 8.50
C PHE A 508 -10.56 -9.27 7.22
N GLY A 509 -9.99 -10.47 7.34
CA GLY A 509 -9.63 -11.32 6.19
C GLY A 509 -10.78 -12.18 5.63
N ASN A 510 -10.49 -12.87 4.53
CA ASN A 510 -11.27 -13.98 3.97
C ASN A 510 -10.42 -15.27 4.13
N PRO A 511 -10.49 -15.97 5.28
CA PRO A 511 -9.51 -17.00 5.64
C PRO A 511 -9.54 -18.27 4.75
N GLU A 512 -10.64 -18.50 4.02
CA GLU A 512 -10.79 -19.62 3.09
C GLU A 512 -10.53 -19.24 1.63
N LEU A 513 -10.17 -17.97 1.34
CA LEU A 513 -9.67 -17.53 0.05
C LEU A 513 -8.15 -17.76 -0.01
N LYS A 514 -7.78 -18.92 -0.55
CA LYS A 514 -6.42 -19.47 -0.54
C LYS A 514 -5.68 -19.15 -1.84
N HIS A 515 -6.40 -18.97 -2.94
CA HIS A 515 -5.84 -18.64 -4.24
C HIS A 515 -6.62 -17.50 -4.91
N LEU A 516 -5.91 -16.64 -5.64
CA LEU A 516 -6.54 -15.76 -6.63
C LEU A 516 -6.74 -16.56 -7.92
N GLU A 517 -7.92 -17.13 -8.13
CA GLU A 517 -8.23 -17.91 -9.34
C GLU A 517 -8.06 -17.07 -10.62
N GLU A 518 -7.26 -17.57 -11.57
CA GLU A 518 -6.84 -16.81 -12.76
C GLU A 518 -8.04 -16.31 -13.57
N ARG A 519 -9.05 -17.18 -13.72
CA ARG A 519 -10.28 -16.96 -14.49
C ARG A 519 -11.23 -15.94 -13.88
N VAL A 520 -10.94 -15.46 -12.67
CA VAL A 520 -11.68 -14.42 -11.95
C VAL A 520 -10.90 -13.11 -11.96
N PHE A 521 -9.62 -13.15 -11.58
CA PHE A 521 -8.86 -11.93 -11.27
C PHE A 521 -7.94 -11.43 -12.40
N ARG A 522 -7.45 -12.30 -13.28
CA ARG A 522 -6.64 -11.87 -14.45
C ARG A 522 -7.47 -11.01 -15.45
N PRO A 523 -8.76 -11.30 -15.73
CA PRO A 523 -9.61 -10.40 -16.51
C PRO A 523 -9.75 -9.01 -15.89
N LEU A 524 -10.00 -8.93 -14.57
CA LEU A 524 -10.14 -7.66 -13.85
C LEU A 524 -8.87 -6.80 -13.96
N LEU A 525 -7.70 -7.39 -13.73
CA LEU A 525 -6.42 -6.67 -13.81
C LEU A 525 -6.05 -6.25 -15.24
N ASN A 526 -6.59 -6.92 -16.26
CA ASN A 526 -6.39 -6.58 -17.66
C ASN A 526 -7.40 -5.55 -18.19
N GLU A 527 -8.60 -5.41 -17.60
CA GLU A 527 -9.65 -4.51 -18.10
C GLU A 527 -9.27 -3.02 -17.93
N ASN A 528 -8.53 -2.66 -16.88
CA ASN A 528 -8.02 -1.30 -16.70
C ASN A 528 -6.73 -1.29 -15.87
N GLU A 529 -5.69 -0.59 -16.33
CA GLU A 529 -4.38 -0.51 -15.66
C GLU A 529 -4.39 0.21 -14.30
N LYS A 530 -5.48 0.91 -13.97
CA LYS A 530 -5.72 1.51 -12.65
C LYS A 530 -6.44 0.57 -11.68
N ASN A 531 -6.73 -0.67 -12.10
CA ASN A 531 -7.39 -1.65 -11.22
C ASN A 531 -6.42 -2.17 -10.16
N VAL A 532 -6.87 -2.15 -8.91
CA VAL A 532 -6.07 -2.55 -7.76
C VAL A 532 -6.83 -3.57 -6.91
N ILE A 533 -6.18 -4.66 -6.53
CA ILE A 533 -6.65 -5.63 -5.55
C ILE A 533 -5.77 -5.51 -4.30
N THR A 534 -6.37 -5.16 -3.16
CA THR A 534 -5.66 -4.97 -1.88
C THR A 534 -6.00 -6.07 -0.88
N PHE A 535 -4.97 -6.70 -0.32
CA PHE A 535 -5.08 -7.80 0.64
C PHE A 535 -4.88 -7.42 2.12
N HIS A 536 -4.66 -6.12 2.37
CA HIS A 536 -4.21 -5.50 3.62
C HIS A 536 -4.83 -6.10 4.89
N SER A 537 -4.06 -6.91 5.61
CA SER A 537 -4.47 -7.44 6.90
C SER A 537 -3.35 -7.39 7.93
N SER A 538 -3.72 -7.25 9.20
CA SER A 538 -2.78 -7.22 10.32
C SER A 538 -1.98 -8.53 10.39
N GLN A 539 -0.78 -8.47 10.96
CA GLN A 539 0.10 -9.66 11.10
C GLN A 539 -0.42 -10.67 12.16
N ASN A 540 -1.63 -10.46 12.69
CA ASN A 540 -2.29 -11.36 13.64
C ASN A 540 -2.61 -12.69 12.92
N GLN A 541 -1.90 -13.75 13.33
CA GLN A 541 -1.83 -15.04 12.62
C GLN A 541 -3.19 -15.75 12.40
N ASN A 542 -4.26 -15.31 13.05
CA ASN A 542 -5.56 -15.97 13.09
C ASN A 542 -6.68 -15.22 12.34
N GLY A 543 -6.45 -13.99 11.84
CA GLY A 543 -7.50 -13.16 11.23
C GLY A 543 -7.32 -12.82 9.74
N GLY A 544 -6.08 -12.85 9.23
CA GLY A 544 -5.76 -12.30 7.92
C GLY A 544 -5.85 -13.27 6.73
N ASN A 545 -5.93 -12.67 5.54
CA ASN A 545 -5.79 -13.40 4.28
C ASN A 545 -4.44 -14.11 4.20
N ARG A 546 -4.46 -15.37 3.76
CA ARG A 546 -3.26 -16.21 3.64
C ARG A 546 -3.29 -16.91 2.28
N LEU A 547 -2.77 -16.22 1.25
CA LEU A 547 -2.68 -16.83 -0.07
C LEU A 547 -1.62 -17.93 -0.06
N HIS A 548 -2.01 -19.11 -0.52
CA HIS A 548 -1.08 -20.19 -0.80
C HIS A 548 -0.43 -19.94 -2.16
N CYS A 549 0.90 -19.89 -2.15
CA CYS A 549 1.67 -19.56 -3.35
C CYS A 549 2.27 -20.83 -3.94
N ASP A 550 1.40 -21.59 -4.61
CA ASP A 550 1.71 -22.86 -5.29
C ASP A 550 1.50 -22.76 -6.83
N CYS A 551 1.30 -23.90 -7.48
CA CYS A 551 0.99 -24.02 -8.90
C CYS A 551 -0.23 -23.22 -9.38
N GLN A 552 -1.25 -23.02 -8.55
CA GLN A 552 -2.46 -22.27 -8.89
C GLN A 552 -2.17 -20.76 -8.92
N SER A 553 -1.34 -20.29 -8.00
CA SER A 553 -0.89 -18.89 -7.94
C SER A 553 0.19 -18.54 -8.99
N ARG A 554 0.68 -19.51 -9.77
CA ARG A 554 1.76 -19.31 -10.76
C ARG A 554 1.51 -18.18 -11.76
N TRP A 555 0.27 -17.96 -12.20
CA TRP A 555 -0.07 -16.89 -13.15
C TRP A 555 0.29 -15.49 -12.61
N ILE A 556 0.26 -15.29 -11.29
CA ILE A 556 0.64 -14.03 -10.63
C ILE A 556 2.14 -13.77 -10.76
N PHE A 557 2.95 -14.83 -10.72
CA PHE A 557 4.40 -14.74 -10.64
C PHE A 557 5.11 -14.83 -12.00
N ASN A 558 4.47 -15.46 -13.00
CA ASN A 558 4.92 -15.42 -14.38
C ASN A 558 4.78 -14.01 -15.01
N GLU A 559 3.89 -13.16 -14.48
CA GLU A 559 3.55 -11.85 -15.04
C GLU A 559 4.40 -10.72 -14.39
N VAL A 560 4.88 -9.79 -15.21
CA VAL A 560 5.58 -8.57 -14.78
C VAL A 560 4.84 -7.34 -15.33
N GLY A 561 5.06 -6.17 -14.74
CA GLY A 561 4.34 -4.95 -15.11
C GLY A 561 2.89 -4.94 -14.61
N LYS A 562 1.92 -4.71 -15.52
CA LYS A 562 0.55 -4.26 -15.19
C LYS A 562 -0.18 -5.13 -14.16
N ILE A 563 -0.26 -6.44 -14.38
CA ILE A 563 -0.96 -7.38 -13.48
C ILE A 563 -0.39 -7.31 -12.06
N ARG A 564 0.94 -7.36 -11.92
CA ARG A 564 1.62 -7.31 -10.62
C ARG A 564 1.50 -5.93 -9.96
N ASN A 565 1.51 -4.87 -10.75
CA ASN A 565 1.34 -3.49 -10.27
C ASN A 565 -0.08 -3.22 -9.75
N GLY A 566 -1.10 -3.95 -10.22
CA GLY A 566 -2.44 -3.95 -9.65
C GLY A 566 -2.59 -4.75 -8.35
N LEU A 567 -1.61 -5.54 -7.93
CA LEU A 567 -1.67 -6.28 -6.66
C LEU A 567 -0.96 -5.50 -5.53
N LYS A 568 -1.58 -5.47 -4.34
CA LYS A 568 -1.05 -4.79 -3.14
C LYS A 568 -1.28 -5.62 -1.87
N ASP A 569 -0.31 -5.54 -0.96
CA ASP A 569 -0.33 -6.12 0.38
C ASP A 569 -0.60 -7.64 0.42
N ILE A 570 -0.14 -8.36 -0.60
CA ILE A 570 -0.19 -9.82 -0.66
C ILE A 570 0.94 -10.42 0.18
N MET A 571 0.57 -11.34 1.06
CA MET A 571 1.50 -12.21 1.79
C MET A 571 1.24 -13.68 1.41
N CYS A 572 2.32 -14.40 1.09
CA CYS A 572 2.30 -15.83 0.79
C CYS A 572 2.46 -16.67 2.05
N VAL A 573 1.71 -17.77 2.15
CA VAL A 573 1.99 -18.88 3.07
C VAL A 573 2.49 -20.07 2.26
N SER A 574 3.75 -20.46 2.49
CA SER A 574 4.41 -21.57 1.79
C SER A 574 4.06 -22.91 2.42
N ASN A 575 3.47 -23.81 1.62
CA ASN A 575 3.35 -25.24 1.93
C ASN A 575 4.45 -26.09 1.24
N GLY A 576 5.57 -25.47 0.83
CA GLY A 576 6.72 -26.18 0.25
C GLY A 576 6.69 -26.44 -1.26
N SER A 577 5.56 -26.21 -1.93
CA SER A 577 5.34 -26.43 -3.37
C SER A 577 5.95 -25.35 -4.29
N TRP A 578 7.19 -24.93 -4.01
CA TRP A 578 7.95 -23.95 -4.80
C TRP A 578 8.22 -24.41 -6.24
N GLU A 579 8.08 -25.70 -6.52
CA GLU A 579 8.34 -26.36 -7.82
C GLU A 579 7.57 -25.78 -9.02
N CYS A 580 6.45 -25.10 -8.78
CA CYS A 580 5.66 -24.48 -9.82
C CYS A 580 5.86 -22.97 -9.96
N LEU A 581 6.56 -22.33 -9.02
CA LEU A 581 6.88 -20.91 -9.09
C LEU A 581 8.07 -20.70 -10.05
N PRO A 582 8.14 -19.58 -10.78
CA PRO A 582 9.33 -19.28 -11.56
C PRO A 582 10.55 -19.18 -10.63
N PRO A 583 11.72 -19.71 -11.01
CA PRO A 583 12.90 -19.77 -10.14
C PRO A 583 13.47 -18.40 -9.75
N CYS A 584 13.04 -17.31 -10.42
CA CYS A 584 13.27 -15.93 -10.04
C CYS A 584 11.97 -15.17 -9.81
N LEU A 585 11.93 -14.32 -8.78
CA LEU A 585 10.77 -13.52 -8.37
C LEU A 585 11.16 -12.04 -8.20
N VAL A 586 10.40 -11.14 -8.84
CA VAL A 586 10.63 -9.68 -8.82
C VAL A 586 9.80 -9.00 -7.71
N PHE A 587 10.39 -8.77 -6.55
CA PHE A 587 9.77 -8.04 -5.44
C PHE A 587 9.89 -6.52 -5.62
N ASN A 588 8.75 -5.83 -5.55
CA ASN A 588 8.61 -4.36 -5.57
C ASN A 588 9.34 -3.62 -6.71
N GLN A 589 9.57 -4.28 -7.86
CA GLN A 589 10.41 -3.82 -8.99
C GLN A 589 11.90 -3.58 -8.64
N ASP A 590 12.27 -3.48 -7.36
CA ASP A 590 13.64 -3.22 -6.90
C ASP A 590 14.50 -4.48 -6.68
N LEU A 591 13.89 -5.64 -6.43
CA LEU A 591 14.58 -6.85 -5.98
C LEU A 591 14.24 -8.06 -6.85
N LEU A 592 15.22 -8.62 -7.55
CA LEU A 592 15.13 -9.91 -8.24
C LEU A 592 15.76 -11.01 -7.37
N HIS A 593 14.94 -11.88 -6.78
CA HIS A 593 15.41 -13.00 -5.95
C HIS A 593 15.24 -14.32 -6.70
N CYS A 594 16.35 -15.01 -6.96
CA CYS A 594 16.41 -16.26 -7.71
C CYS A 594 16.82 -17.44 -6.81
N GLY A 595 15.86 -18.18 -6.29
CA GLY A 595 16.14 -19.25 -5.33
C GLY A 595 15.06 -20.32 -5.23
N SER A 596 15.50 -21.57 -5.10
CA SER A 596 14.65 -22.75 -4.89
C SER A 596 15.51 -23.98 -4.55
N ASN A 597 14.87 -25.09 -4.18
CA ASN A 597 15.53 -26.38 -4.00
C ASN A 597 15.73 -27.16 -5.32
N GLN A 598 15.19 -26.65 -6.44
CA GLN A 598 15.24 -27.30 -7.74
C GLN A 598 16.38 -26.76 -8.61
N TYR A 599 16.89 -27.59 -9.51
CA TYR A 599 17.81 -27.15 -10.57
C TYR A 599 17.10 -26.23 -11.56
N PHE A 600 17.71 -25.08 -11.88
CA PHE A 600 17.34 -24.26 -13.03
C PHE A 600 18.59 -23.86 -13.81
N ASN A 601 18.48 -23.77 -15.14
CA ASN A 601 19.53 -23.14 -15.96
C ASN A 601 19.40 -21.62 -15.84
N ILE A 602 20.42 -20.96 -15.32
CA ILE A 602 20.44 -19.50 -15.14
C ILE A 602 20.32 -18.76 -16.49
N GLU A 603 20.90 -19.30 -17.56
CA GLU A 603 20.82 -18.69 -18.90
C GLU A 603 19.37 -18.68 -19.43
N ASP A 604 18.64 -19.80 -19.34
CA ASP A 604 17.24 -19.89 -19.80
C ASP A 604 16.31 -18.93 -19.03
N VAL A 605 16.54 -18.81 -17.72
CA VAL A 605 15.73 -17.95 -16.84
C VAL A 605 15.97 -16.47 -17.14
N PHE A 606 17.22 -16.04 -17.23
CA PHE A 606 17.54 -14.66 -17.57
C PHE A 606 17.28 -14.34 -19.05
N PHE A 607 17.33 -15.31 -19.98
CA PHE A 607 16.84 -15.16 -21.35
C PHE A 607 15.33 -14.90 -21.39
N SER A 608 14.54 -15.63 -20.59
CA SER A 608 13.10 -15.40 -20.44
C SER A 608 12.81 -14.00 -19.86
N LEU A 609 13.48 -13.61 -18.78
CA LEU A 609 13.35 -12.26 -18.20
C LEU A 609 13.72 -11.17 -19.23
N ASN A 610 14.83 -11.32 -19.94
CA ASN A 610 15.27 -10.37 -20.96
C ASN A 610 14.32 -10.23 -22.16
N ARG A 611 13.46 -11.22 -22.40
CA ARG A 611 12.45 -11.19 -23.47
C ARG A 611 11.12 -10.56 -23.01
N ASN A 612 10.78 -10.70 -21.73
CA ASN A 612 9.46 -10.32 -21.21
C ASN A 612 9.44 -8.93 -20.57
N LEU A 613 10.55 -8.48 -19.97
CA LEU A 613 10.71 -7.15 -19.36
C LEU A 613 10.83 -6.06 -20.44
N GLN A 614 10.12 -4.94 -20.26
CA GLN A 614 10.38 -3.73 -21.06
C GLN A 614 11.76 -3.14 -20.72
N PRO A 615 12.39 -2.32 -21.61
CA PRO A 615 13.71 -1.74 -21.35
C PRO A 615 13.81 -0.97 -20.03
N GLU A 616 12.71 -0.31 -19.62
CA GLU A 616 12.56 0.41 -18.35
C GLU A 616 12.54 -0.52 -17.12
N GLU A 617 12.17 -1.78 -17.30
CA GLU A 617 12.02 -2.80 -16.24
C GLU A 617 13.26 -3.71 -16.12
N LYS A 618 14.29 -3.53 -16.96
CA LYS A 618 15.54 -4.33 -16.95
C LYS A 618 16.57 -3.88 -15.89
N HIS A 619 16.19 -3.01 -14.96
CA HIS A 619 17.06 -2.51 -13.91
C HIS A 619 16.51 -2.83 -12.51
N PHE A 620 17.31 -3.47 -11.67
CA PHE A 620 16.97 -3.83 -10.30
C PHE A 620 17.97 -3.22 -9.31
N LYS A 621 17.54 -2.70 -8.16
CA LYS A 621 18.48 -2.28 -7.11
C LYS A 621 19.28 -3.47 -6.56
N ARG A 622 18.66 -4.65 -6.47
CA ARG A 622 19.29 -5.85 -5.89
C ARG A 622 18.93 -7.13 -6.63
N VAL A 623 19.93 -7.96 -6.90
CA VAL A 623 19.78 -9.36 -7.32
C VAL A 623 20.29 -10.26 -6.20
N VAL A 624 19.53 -11.30 -5.87
CA VAL A 624 19.91 -12.35 -4.90
C VAL A 624 19.83 -13.70 -5.60
N LEU A 625 20.86 -14.53 -5.49
CA LEU A 625 20.83 -15.93 -5.91
C LEU A 625 20.93 -16.83 -4.67
N SER A 626 19.99 -17.77 -4.53
CA SER A 626 19.89 -18.68 -3.39
C SER A 626 19.36 -20.06 -3.78
N ASN A 627 20.21 -20.85 -4.42
CA ASN A 627 19.83 -22.12 -5.03
C ASN A 627 20.79 -23.26 -4.69
N LEU A 628 20.22 -24.35 -4.16
CA LEU A 628 20.97 -25.52 -3.69
C LEU A 628 21.59 -26.37 -4.82
N GLN A 629 21.24 -26.12 -6.09
CA GLN A 629 21.60 -26.93 -7.26
C GLN A 629 22.37 -26.14 -8.34
N LEU A 630 22.62 -24.83 -8.13
CA LEU A 630 23.33 -23.99 -9.08
C LEU A 630 24.83 -24.28 -9.06
N GLU A 631 25.35 -24.94 -10.10
CA GLU A 631 26.77 -25.32 -10.15
C GLU A 631 27.71 -24.23 -10.68
N SER A 632 27.23 -23.34 -11.56
CA SER A 632 28.05 -22.26 -12.14
C SER A 632 27.23 -21.10 -12.68
N ILE A 633 27.88 -19.94 -12.87
CA ILE A 633 27.31 -18.77 -13.56
C ILE A 633 28.13 -18.53 -14.86
N PRO A 634 27.63 -18.94 -16.04
CA PRO A 634 28.30 -18.74 -17.32
C PRO A 634 28.42 -17.29 -17.80
N ASN A 635 29.31 -17.07 -18.77
CA ASN A 635 29.46 -15.82 -19.52
C ASN A 635 28.10 -15.33 -20.07
N LYS A 636 27.83 -14.02 -19.97
CA LYS A 636 26.55 -13.37 -20.37
C LYS A 636 25.27 -13.86 -19.67
N SER A 637 25.34 -14.64 -18.58
CA SER A 637 24.15 -15.17 -17.88
C SER A 637 23.00 -14.16 -17.72
N PHE A 638 23.29 -12.91 -17.35
CA PHE A 638 22.26 -11.91 -17.04
C PHE A 638 21.67 -11.18 -18.28
N GLY A 639 22.23 -11.37 -19.48
CA GLY A 639 21.80 -10.67 -20.70
C GLY A 639 21.93 -9.14 -20.58
N ASP A 640 20.86 -8.40 -20.90
CA ASP A 640 20.82 -6.93 -20.82
C ASP A 640 20.42 -6.41 -19.42
N ILE A 641 20.18 -7.29 -18.44
CA ILE A 641 19.68 -6.91 -17.12
C ILE A 641 20.81 -6.28 -16.28
N THR A 642 20.51 -5.16 -15.62
CA THR A 642 21.46 -4.40 -14.80
C THR A 642 21.01 -4.30 -13.36
N PHE A 643 21.97 -4.19 -12.44
CA PHE A 643 21.72 -4.11 -11.02
C PHE A 643 22.82 -3.41 -10.20
N GLU A 644 22.41 -2.78 -9.10
CA GLU A 644 23.29 -2.03 -8.19
C GLU A 644 23.93 -2.89 -7.09
N SER A 645 23.29 -4.00 -6.71
CA SER A 645 23.75 -4.94 -5.68
C SER A 645 23.55 -6.39 -6.14
N PHE A 646 24.51 -7.27 -5.82
CA PHE A 646 24.46 -8.70 -6.11
C PHE A 646 24.76 -9.50 -4.84
N GLU A 647 23.93 -10.48 -4.50
CA GLU A 647 24.08 -11.29 -3.29
C GLU A 647 24.03 -12.78 -3.65
N LEU A 648 25.05 -13.54 -3.24
CA LEU A 648 25.03 -15.00 -3.18
C LEU A 648 24.73 -15.39 -1.73
N ASP A 649 23.70 -16.18 -1.52
CA ASP A 649 23.25 -16.61 -0.19
C ASP A 649 22.81 -18.08 -0.28
N ASP A 650 23.30 -18.98 0.58
CA ASP A 650 23.01 -20.42 0.53
C ASP A 650 23.12 -21.05 -0.89
N CYS A 651 24.27 -20.89 -1.55
CA CYS A 651 24.59 -21.52 -2.83
C CYS A 651 25.68 -22.62 -2.69
N PRO A 652 25.40 -23.75 -2.00
CA PRO A 652 26.42 -24.71 -1.58
C PRO A 652 27.10 -25.49 -2.71
N ASN A 653 26.45 -25.65 -3.86
CA ASN A 653 27.00 -26.41 -4.99
C ASN A 653 27.67 -25.53 -6.06
N LEU A 654 27.70 -24.21 -5.87
CA LEU A 654 28.31 -23.26 -6.82
C LEU A 654 29.83 -23.40 -6.83
N LYS A 655 30.41 -23.75 -7.98
CA LYS A 655 31.85 -24.05 -8.16
C LYS A 655 32.60 -22.94 -8.87
N PHE A 656 31.94 -22.22 -9.78
CA PHE A 656 32.57 -21.28 -10.71
C PHE A 656 31.64 -20.13 -11.13
N ILE A 657 32.21 -18.93 -11.29
CA ILE A 657 31.54 -17.74 -11.79
C ILE A 657 32.41 -17.14 -12.90
N ASP A 658 31.87 -17.01 -14.10
CA ASP A 658 32.53 -16.28 -15.17
C ASP A 658 32.37 -14.77 -14.94
N GLU A 659 33.48 -14.06 -14.71
CA GLU A 659 33.50 -12.60 -14.53
C GLU A 659 32.76 -11.84 -15.66
N ARG A 660 32.70 -12.42 -16.86
CA ARG A 660 32.07 -11.83 -18.04
C ARG A 660 30.54 -11.91 -18.00
N ALA A 661 29.96 -12.67 -17.08
CA ALA A 661 28.53 -12.63 -16.77
C ALA A 661 28.05 -11.19 -16.46
N PHE A 662 28.89 -10.40 -15.79
CA PHE A 662 28.57 -9.06 -15.30
C PHE A 662 28.89 -7.92 -16.29
N LEU A 663 29.35 -8.20 -17.52
CA LEU A 663 29.87 -7.16 -18.43
C LEU A 663 28.93 -5.97 -18.67
N VAL A 664 27.61 -6.20 -18.69
CA VAL A 664 26.61 -5.14 -18.89
C VAL A 664 26.37 -4.32 -17.61
N THR A 665 26.47 -4.95 -16.43
CA THR A 665 26.16 -4.31 -15.14
C THR A 665 27.36 -3.82 -14.35
N ARG A 666 28.60 -4.13 -14.77
CA ARG A 666 29.85 -3.82 -14.03
C ARG A 666 30.03 -2.35 -13.65
N ASN A 667 29.41 -1.43 -14.40
CA ASN A 667 29.43 0.01 -14.14
C ASN A 667 28.39 0.44 -13.09
N ASN A 668 27.32 -0.33 -12.90
CA ASN A 668 26.23 -0.04 -11.95
C ASN A 668 26.46 -0.77 -10.62
N LEU A 669 27.16 -1.91 -10.64
CA LEU A 669 27.37 -2.78 -9.49
C LEU A 669 28.23 -2.08 -8.42
N SER A 670 27.58 -1.75 -7.32
CA SER A 670 28.12 -1.00 -6.18
C SER A 670 28.30 -1.85 -4.92
N ARG A 671 27.62 -3.01 -4.83
CA ARG A 671 27.65 -3.91 -3.67
C ARG A 671 27.66 -5.37 -4.08
N ILE A 672 28.53 -6.18 -3.48
CA ILE A 672 28.55 -7.64 -3.62
C ILE A 672 28.50 -8.28 -2.22
N VAL A 673 27.72 -9.34 -2.05
CA VAL A 673 27.69 -10.20 -0.85
C VAL A 673 27.92 -11.65 -1.26
N ILE A 674 28.78 -12.36 -0.52
CA ILE A 674 29.06 -13.79 -0.71
C ILE A 674 28.90 -14.50 0.65
N ASN A 675 27.78 -15.21 0.81
CA ASN A 675 27.44 -15.98 1.99
C ASN A 675 27.18 -17.46 1.66
N ASN A 676 27.71 -18.36 2.51
CA ASN A 676 27.54 -19.82 2.43
C ASN A 676 27.65 -20.43 1.02
N THR A 677 28.81 -20.24 0.37
CA THR A 677 29.12 -20.80 -0.96
C THR A 677 30.32 -21.78 -0.93
N PRO A 678 30.32 -22.83 -0.08
CA PRO A 678 31.50 -23.65 0.24
C PRO A 678 32.22 -24.37 -0.91
N GLN A 679 31.67 -24.47 -2.11
CA GLN A 679 32.34 -25.08 -3.27
C GLN A 679 33.00 -24.07 -4.23
N LEU A 680 32.73 -22.77 -4.07
CA LEU A 680 33.32 -21.71 -4.89
C LEU A 680 34.77 -21.53 -4.44
N ALA A 681 35.73 -21.57 -5.37
CA ALA A 681 37.15 -21.48 -5.03
C ALA A 681 37.64 -20.02 -4.90
N GLU A 682 37.35 -19.20 -5.90
CA GLU A 682 37.73 -17.78 -5.95
C GLU A 682 36.70 -16.97 -6.74
N MET A 683 36.78 -15.64 -6.64
CA MET A 683 36.10 -14.70 -7.53
C MET A 683 37.01 -13.50 -7.81
N ARG A 684 36.91 -12.95 -9.03
CA ARG A 684 37.65 -11.76 -9.48
C ARG A 684 36.75 -10.52 -9.38
N PHE A 685 37.27 -9.46 -8.78
CA PHE A 685 36.54 -8.21 -8.53
C PHE A 685 37.06 -7.01 -9.34
N SER A 686 38.15 -7.19 -10.10
CA SER A 686 38.85 -6.13 -10.84
C SER A 686 38.02 -5.46 -11.94
N LEU A 687 36.98 -6.13 -12.46
CA LEU A 687 36.05 -5.54 -13.44
C LEU A 687 35.08 -4.50 -12.82
N PHE A 688 34.98 -4.39 -11.49
CA PHE A 688 33.94 -3.61 -10.79
C PHE A 688 34.47 -2.28 -10.24
N GLN A 689 34.78 -1.34 -11.13
CA GLN A 689 35.38 -0.04 -10.77
C GLN A 689 34.57 0.79 -9.76
N ASN A 690 33.24 0.59 -9.73
CA ASN A 690 32.29 1.31 -8.86
C ASN A 690 31.85 0.51 -7.61
N LEU A 691 32.39 -0.69 -7.37
CA LEU A 691 32.09 -1.53 -6.20
C LEU A 691 32.55 -0.82 -4.92
N ARG A 692 31.63 -0.43 -4.02
CA ARG A 692 31.90 0.30 -2.76
C ARG A 692 31.84 -0.58 -1.52
N GLU A 693 31.11 -1.69 -1.57
CA GLU A 693 31.00 -2.65 -0.48
C GLU A 693 31.10 -4.07 -1.02
N LEU A 694 31.93 -4.89 -0.37
CA LEU A 694 32.12 -6.30 -0.67
C LEU A 694 32.08 -7.04 0.66
N ASP A 695 31.08 -7.92 0.85
CA ASP A 695 30.84 -8.63 2.10
C ASP A 695 31.06 -10.13 1.89
N ILE A 696 31.90 -10.77 2.71
CA ILE A 696 32.39 -12.13 2.50
C ILE A 696 32.33 -12.94 3.79
N LYS A 697 31.56 -14.05 3.77
CA LYS A 697 31.65 -15.12 4.78
C LYS A 697 32.45 -16.30 4.24
N PHE A 698 33.68 -16.45 4.72
CA PHE A 698 34.57 -17.53 4.30
C PHE A 698 34.00 -18.90 4.69
N THR A 699 33.66 -19.69 3.68
CA THR A 699 33.08 -21.03 3.83
C THR A 699 33.74 -22.01 2.86
N GLY A 700 34.00 -23.23 3.34
CA GLY A 700 34.55 -24.32 2.54
C GLY A 700 35.85 -24.00 1.80
N LYS A 701 35.78 -23.86 0.48
CA LYS A 701 36.92 -23.64 -0.42
C LYS A 701 37.22 -22.18 -0.76
N PHE A 702 36.35 -21.24 -0.40
CA PHE A 702 36.45 -19.87 -0.90
C PHE A 702 37.68 -19.13 -0.36
N ARG A 703 38.40 -18.44 -1.26
CA ARG A 703 39.61 -17.67 -0.95
C ARG A 703 39.66 -16.34 -1.70
N LEU A 704 40.42 -15.40 -1.13
CA LEU A 704 40.97 -14.26 -1.84
C LEU A 704 42.40 -14.58 -2.29
N THR A 705 42.64 -14.54 -3.60
CA THR A 705 43.91 -14.86 -4.27
C THR A 705 44.61 -13.58 -4.76
N ASP A 706 45.86 -13.67 -5.23
CA ASP A 706 46.59 -12.51 -5.81
C ASP A 706 45.88 -11.91 -7.04
N GLU A 707 45.08 -12.72 -7.73
CA GLU A 707 44.25 -12.32 -8.87
C GLU A 707 42.91 -11.68 -8.47
N SER A 708 42.43 -11.81 -7.22
CA SER A 708 41.08 -11.36 -6.81
C SER A 708 40.83 -9.86 -7.01
N PHE A 709 41.83 -9.00 -6.75
CA PHE A 709 41.71 -7.54 -6.88
C PHE A 709 42.60 -6.92 -7.98
N LYS A 710 43.32 -7.76 -8.72
CA LYS A 710 44.34 -7.39 -9.70
C LYS A 710 43.71 -6.69 -10.91
N SER A 711 43.93 -5.38 -11.03
CA SER A 711 43.34 -4.51 -12.04
C SER A 711 44.42 -3.71 -12.77
N ASP A 712 44.37 -3.65 -14.11
CA ASP A 712 45.22 -2.74 -14.90
C ASP A 712 44.74 -1.28 -14.86
N LEU A 713 43.60 -1.01 -14.19
CA LEU A 713 42.92 0.28 -14.15
C LEU A 713 42.77 0.77 -12.70
N PRO A 714 43.36 1.92 -12.32
CA PRO A 714 43.19 2.50 -10.99
C PRO A 714 41.80 3.13 -10.82
N THR A 715 41.30 3.19 -9.58
CA THR A 715 40.06 3.89 -9.21
C THR A 715 40.18 4.52 -7.82
N GLU A 716 39.78 5.79 -7.70
CA GLU A 716 39.70 6.51 -6.42
C GLU A 716 38.52 6.04 -5.55
N THR A 717 37.69 5.12 -6.06
CA THR A 717 36.56 4.59 -5.30
C THR A 717 37.07 3.76 -4.11
N LEU A 718 36.72 4.18 -2.90
CA LEU A 718 36.95 3.42 -1.67
C LEU A 718 36.14 2.13 -1.65
N LEU A 719 36.81 0.99 -1.42
CA LEU A 719 36.16 -0.30 -1.16
C LEU A 719 36.07 -0.54 0.35
N ASN A 720 34.88 -0.86 0.84
CA ASN A 720 34.68 -1.40 2.19
C ASN A 720 34.55 -2.92 2.05
N LEU A 721 35.66 -3.63 2.31
CA LEU A 721 35.72 -5.09 2.31
C LEU A 721 35.36 -5.58 3.71
N ARG A 722 34.14 -6.06 3.91
CA ARG A 722 33.71 -6.75 5.13
C ARG A 722 34.07 -8.22 5.05
N ILE A 723 34.66 -8.71 6.13
CA ILE A 723 35.05 -10.10 6.30
C ILE A 723 34.43 -10.58 7.61
N ASP A 724 33.58 -11.59 7.49
CA ASP A 724 33.14 -12.37 8.64
C ASP A 724 34.29 -13.27 9.10
N ILE A 725 34.68 -13.13 10.37
CA ILE A 725 35.75 -13.93 10.96
C ILE A 725 35.27 -15.34 11.36
N ASP A 726 33.96 -15.59 11.42
CA ASP A 726 33.37 -16.91 11.66
C ASP A 726 33.46 -17.80 10.43
N GLY A 727 34.64 -18.39 10.25
CA GLY A 727 34.99 -19.29 9.15
C GLY A 727 36.38 -19.02 8.57
N LEU A 728 36.97 -17.86 8.86
CA LEU A 728 38.30 -17.45 8.41
C LEU A 728 39.37 -18.47 8.81
N GLN A 729 40.04 -19.06 7.82
CA GLN A 729 41.18 -19.97 7.98
C GLN A 729 42.50 -19.26 7.65
N PRO A 730 43.66 -19.76 8.10
CA PRO A 730 44.99 -19.22 7.72
C PRO A 730 45.34 -19.31 6.22
N ASN A 731 44.43 -19.81 5.38
CA ASN A 731 44.55 -19.82 3.92
C ASN A 731 43.29 -19.29 3.21
N SER A 732 42.42 -18.56 3.91
CA SER A 732 41.27 -17.86 3.31
C SER A 732 41.66 -16.61 2.55
N ILE A 733 42.81 -16.01 2.87
CA ILE A 733 43.40 -14.86 2.18
C ILE A 733 44.85 -15.22 1.89
N GLU A 734 45.24 -15.21 0.62
CA GLU A 734 46.61 -15.54 0.21
C GLU A 734 47.54 -14.33 0.34
N THR A 735 48.85 -14.59 0.47
CA THR A 735 49.90 -13.55 0.52
C THR A 735 49.73 -12.59 -0.67
N ASN A 736 49.78 -11.28 -0.40
CA ASN A 736 49.55 -10.21 -1.38
C ASN A 736 48.14 -10.12 -2.01
N ALA A 737 47.14 -10.92 -1.64
CA ALA A 737 45.80 -10.89 -2.24
C ALA A 737 45.15 -9.49 -2.24
N LEU A 738 45.31 -8.74 -1.15
CA LEU A 738 44.82 -7.37 -1.01
C LEU A 738 45.77 -6.29 -1.57
N SER A 739 46.98 -6.68 -1.99
CA SER A 739 48.08 -5.76 -2.31
C SER A 739 48.15 -5.36 -3.80
N TYR A 740 47.49 -6.11 -4.70
CA TYR A 740 47.40 -5.73 -6.13
C TYR A 740 46.15 -4.90 -6.47
N ALA A 741 45.51 -4.33 -5.44
CA ALA A 741 44.37 -3.42 -5.59
C ALA A 741 44.84 -1.98 -5.88
N TYR A 742 44.67 -1.51 -7.11
CA TYR A 742 44.93 -0.12 -7.51
C TYR A 742 43.82 0.85 -7.06
N ARG A 743 43.41 0.75 -5.79
CA ARG A 743 42.34 1.55 -5.16
C ARG A 743 42.46 1.53 -3.63
N PRO A 744 41.93 2.52 -2.91
CA PRO A 744 41.89 2.48 -1.45
C PRO A 744 40.87 1.44 -0.94
N ILE A 745 41.27 0.67 0.08
CA ILE A 745 40.43 -0.36 0.74
C ILE A 745 40.42 -0.15 2.26
N ASN A 746 39.21 -0.15 2.84
CA ASN A 746 38.97 -0.40 4.25
C ASN A 746 38.63 -1.89 4.44
N VAL A 747 39.46 -2.66 5.13
CA VAL A 747 39.13 -4.03 5.54
C VAL A 747 38.41 -3.97 6.89
N PHE A 748 37.18 -4.46 6.98
CA PHE A 748 36.42 -4.58 8.23
C PHE A 748 36.37 -6.05 8.66
N LEU A 749 37.03 -6.38 9.76
CA LEU A 749 36.98 -7.69 10.40
C LEU A 749 35.83 -7.67 11.42
N VAL A 750 34.81 -8.51 11.21
CA VAL A 750 33.52 -8.48 11.92
C VAL A 750 33.13 -9.88 12.39
N HIS A 751 32.52 -9.98 13.57
CA HIS A 751 31.96 -11.23 14.11
C HIS A 751 30.43 -11.05 14.31
N PRO A 752 29.58 -11.73 13.53
CA PRO A 752 28.14 -11.45 13.48
C PRO A 752 27.40 -11.74 14.79
N GLU A 753 27.77 -12.78 15.53
CA GLU A 753 27.07 -13.15 16.77
C GLU A 753 27.38 -12.26 17.98
N ASN A 754 28.43 -11.43 17.88
CA ASN A 754 29.06 -10.74 19.01
C ASN A 754 28.82 -9.22 19.05
N LEU A 755 27.89 -8.69 18.25
CA LEU A 755 27.38 -7.33 18.39
C LEU A 755 26.79 -7.09 19.80
N GLY A 756 27.60 -6.51 20.69
CA GLY A 756 27.24 -6.23 22.09
C GLY A 756 27.52 -7.35 23.09
N LYS A 757 28.38 -8.33 22.78
CA LYS A 757 28.76 -9.44 23.68
C LYS A 757 30.27 -9.48 23.94
N GLN A 758 30.66 -10.15 25.04
CA GLN A 758 32.01 -10.10 25.61
C GLN A 758 32.92 -11.31 25.26
N GLN A 759 32.48 -12.24 24.41
CA GLN A 759 33.20 -13.49 24.12
C GLN A 759 33.43 -13.67 22.62
N CYS A 760 34.42 -12.93 22.09
CA CYS A 760 34.99 -13.14 20.76
C CYS A 760 36.26 -14.00 20.85
N LYS A 761 36.54 -14.80 19.81
CA LYS A 761 37.82 -15.50 19.64
C LYS A 761 38.95 -14.50 19.34
N LEU A 762 40.10 -14.66 20.00
CA LEU A 762 41.29 -13.82 19.77
C LEU A 762 41.68 -13.76 18.29
N LEU A 763 41.90 -12.54 17.79
CA LEU A 763 42.22 -12.28 16.40
C LEU A 763 43.71 -11.96 16.21
N THR A 764 44.35 -12.61 15.25
CA THR A 764 45.76 -12.41 14.87
C THR A 764 45.88 -11.63 13.56
N LEU A 765 46.66 -10.55 13.54
CA LEU A 765 46.94 -9.77 12.34
C LEU A 765 48.24 -10.26 11.68
N GLU A 766 48.11 -11.26 10.81
CA GLU A 766 49.22 -11.90 10.11
C GLU A 766 50.02 -10.93 9.23
N GLU A 767 51.34 -10.81 9.50
CA GLU A 767 52.26 -9.92 8.79
C GLU A 767 52.19 -10.11 7.25
N GLU A 768 52.14 -11.36 6.78
CA GLU A 768 52.23 -11.70 5.36
C GLU A 768 50.99 -11.28 4.55
N ILE A 769 49.85 -11.03 5.21
CA ILE A 769 48.63 -10.52 4.58
C ILE A 769 48.57 -8.99 4.73
N TYR A 770 48.77 -8.48 5.94
CA TYR A 770 48.41 -7.10 6.28
C TYR A 770 49.56 -6.09 6.16
N ALA A 771 50.82 -6.51 6.26
CA ALA A 771 51.97 -5.63 6.03
C ALA A 771 52.11 -5.17 4.56
N PRO A 772 52.06 -6.05 3.53
CA PRO A 772 52.13 -5.58 2.14
C PRO A 772 50.88 -4.76 1.76
N PHE A 773 49.72 -5.08 2.34
CA PHE A 773 48.48 -4.31 2.17
C PHE A 773 48.60 -2.86 2.66
N LEU A 774 49.19 -2.63 3.84
CA LEU A 774 49.41 -1.27 4.36
C LEU A 774 50.59 -0.55 3.70
N ALA A 775 51.52 -1.27 3.07
CA ALA A 775 52.63 -0.71 2.31
C ALA A 775 52.20 -0.08 0.98
N VAL A 776 51.31 -0.73 0.23
CA VAL A 776 50.97 -0.34 -1.16
C VAL A 776 50.20 0.98 -1.26
N ASN A 777 49.30 1.29 -0.31
CA ASN A 777 48.49 2.51 -0.36
C ASN A 777 48.33 3.15 1.04
N PRO A 778 48.68 4.43 1.24
CA PRO A 778 48.55 5.13 2.52
C PRO A 778 47.09 5.35 2.97
N GLU A 779 46.13 5.26 2.06
CA GLU A 779 44.70 5.35 2.37
C GLU A 779 44.10 4.03 2.86
N ASN A 780 44.78 2.89 2.68
CA ASN A 780 44.31 1.60 3.19
C ASN A 780 44.15 1.62 4.71
N ARG A 781 43.09 0.95 5.22
CA ARG A 781 42.78 0.80 6.65
C ARG A 781 42.40 -0.63 6.99
N ILE A 782 42.70 -1.01 8.23
CA ILE A 782 42.18 -2.22 8.87
C ILE A 782 41.28 -1.75 10.00
N ARG A 783 40.05 -2.25 10.06
CA ARG A 783 39.02 -1.90 11.04
C ARG A 783 38.50 -3.17 11.69
N ILE A 784 38.44 -3.18 13.02
CA ILE A 784 38.05 -4.37 13.79
C ILE A 784 36.86 -4.03 14.66
N ASN A 785 35.82 -4.86 14.61
CA ASN A 785 34.60 -4.69 15.39
C ASN A 785 34.51 -5.73 16.51
N SER A 786 34.29 -5.25 17.74
CA SER A 786 33.86 -6.06 18.90
C SER A 786 34.77 -7.23 19.33
N CYS A 787 36.02 -7.28 18.86
CA CYS A 787 36.95 -8.39 19.09
C CYS A 787 38.34 -7.90 19.53
N PRO A 788 38.95 -8.51 20.57
CA PRO A 788 40.32 -8.19 20.97
C PRO A 788 41.37 -8.83 20.06
N ILE A 789 42.46 -8.09 19.83
CA ILE A 789 43.64 -8.57 19.09
C ILE A 789 44.57 -9.32 20.05
N LEU A 790 45.21 -10.40 19.60
CA LEU A 790 46.36 -10.97 20.33
C LEU A 790 47.58 -10.03 20.17
N CYS A 791 48.02 -9.38 21.24
CA CYS A 791 49.05 -8.35 21.20
C CYS A 791 50.42 -8.85 21.70
N ASP A 792 50.89 -9.93 21.07
CA ASP A 792 52.19 -10.54 21.30
C ASP A 792 53.20 -10.22 20.17
N CYS A 793 54.26 -11.02 20.02
CA CYS A 793 55.24 -10.84 18.95
C CYS A 793 54.66 -10.90 17.53
N SER A 794 53.47 -11.50 17.32
CA SER A 794 52.83 -11.58 16.00
C SER A 794 52.46 -10.22 15.40
N ILE A 795 52.28 -9.18 16.23
CA ILE A 795 51.94 -7.82 15.77
C ILE A 795 53.12 -6.82 15.82
N LYS A 796 54.35 -7.24 16.16
CA LYS A 796 55.51 -6.34 16.23
C LYS A 796 55.75 -5.55 14.93
N TRP A 797 55.40 -6.14 13.79
CA TRP A 797 55.53 -5.51 12.47
C TRP A 797 54.80 -4.16 12.35
N LEU A 798 53.73 -3.94 13.12
CA LEU A 798 53.01 -2.64 13.19
C LEU A 798 53.84 -1.53 13.86
N PHE A 799 54.82 -1.89 14.70
CA PHE A 799 55.63 -0.97 15.51
C PHE A 799 57.08 -0.86 15.01
N ASP A 800 57.60 -1.86 14.29
CA ASP A 800 58.85 -1.75 13.52
C ASP A 800 58.68 -0.85 12.27
N ALA A 801 57.42 -0.59 11.87
CA ALA A 801 57.05 0.16 10.67
C ALA A 801 56.99 1.69 10.86
N PRO A 802 56.87 2.47 9.76
CA PRO A 802 56.52 3.89 9.82
C PRO A 802 55.29 4.14 10.71
N LYS A 803 55.33 5.24 11.48
CA LYS A 803 54.37 5.52 12.57
C LYS A 803 52.90 5.58 12.16
N ASP A 804 52.60 5.75 10.88
CA ASP A 804 51.24 5.71 10.35
C ASP A 804 50.65 4.30 10.28
N TRP A 805 51.44 3.22 10.27
CA TRP A 805 50.93 1.86 10.04
C TRP A 805 50.00 1.37 11.15
N TRP A 806 50.43 1.42 12.41
CA TRP A 806 49.56 1.06 13.55
C TRP A 806 48.41 2.06 13.74
N MET A 807 48.57 3.33 13.34
CA MET A 807 47.48 4.31 13.33
C MET A 807 46.43 4.05 12.24
N ARG A 808 46.74 3.19 11.24
CA ARG A 808 45.82 2.72 10.20
C ARG A 808 45.12 1.40 10.57
N VAL A 809 45.36 0.88 11.78
CA VAL A 809 44.56 -0.16 12.42
C VAL A 809 43.63 0.51 13.44
N GLU A 810 42.36 0.58 13.11
CA GLU A 810 41.33 1.34 13.80
C GLU A 810 40.28 0.39 14.42
N ALA A 811 39.58 0.83 15.47
CA ALA A 811 38.29 0.20 15.80
C ALA A 811 37.25 0.66 14.77
N GLY A 812 36.40 -0.25 14.29
CA GLY A 812 35.37 0.09 13.30
C GLY A 812 34.13 0.80 13.87
N ASP A 813 34.06 0.97 15.20
CA ASP A 813 33.01 1.69 15.91
C ASP A 813 33.62 2.77 16.83
N ASN A 814 33.25 4.03 16.61
CA ASN A 814 33.94 5.21 17.16
C ASN A 814 33.95 5.31 18.70
N ASN A 815 33.08 4.55 19.38
CA ASN A 815 32.91 4.60 20.83
C ASN A 815 33.68 3.49 21.58
N ILE A 816 34.29 2.53 20.86
CA ILE A 816 35.00 1.39 21.46
C ILE A 816 36.47 1.49 21.06
N GLY A 817 37.37 1.66 22.04
CA GLY A 817 38.80 1.64 21.79
C GLY A 817 39.27 0.25 21.34
N LEU A 818 40.18 0.20 20.36
CA LEU A 818 40.76 -1.06 19.88
C LEU A 818 41.59 -1.73 20.99
N GLN A 819 41.12 -2.87 21.50
CA GLN A 819 41.67 -3.57 22.66
C GLN A 819 42.52 -4.79 22.29
N CYS A 820 43.52 -5.05 23.12
CA CYS A 820 44.34 -6.25 23.13
C CYS A 820 43.77 -7.32 24.08
N ASP A 821 44.34 -8.52 24.02
CA ASP A 821 44.04 -9.67 24.87
C ASP A 821 44.20 -9.39 26.37
N ASP A 822 45.17 -8.55 26.75
CA ASP A 822 45.37 -8.09 28.14
C ASP A 822 44.47 -6.90 28.55
N SER A 823 43.49 -6.54 27.72
CA SER A 823 42.56 -5.40 27.87
C SER A 823 43.18 -4.00 27.77
N ARG A 824 44.49 -3.84 27.51
CA ARG A 824 45.04 -2.53 27.12
C ARG A 824 44.58 -2.15 25.72
N SER A 825 44.37 -0.86 25.47
CA SER A 825 44.16 -0.37 24.10
C SER A 825 45.47 -0.43 23.30
N LEU A 826 45.42 -0.78 22.01
CA LEU A 826 46.61 -0.87 21.14
C LEU A 826 47.45 0.43 21.14
N TYR A 827 46.78 1.57 21.25
CA TYR A 827 47.34 2.92 21.38
C TYR A 827 48.29 3.13 22.59
N PHE A 828 48.32 2.23 23.57
CA PHE A 828 49.22 2.29 24.72
C PHE A 828 50.48 1.42 24.58
N TYR A 829 50.59 0.63 23.50
CA TYR A 829 51.79 -0.15 23.20
C TYR A 829 52.85 0.67 22.47
N SER A 830 54.09 0.21 22.55
CA SER A 830 55.24 0.83 21.92
C SER A 830 56.26 -0.23 21.47
N ASP A 831 57.29 0.16 20.71
CA ASP A 831 58.45 -0.73 20.47
C ASP A 831 59.09 -1.21 21.78
N TYR A 832 58.93 -0.52 22.92
CA TYR A 832 59.44 -1.02 24.21
C TYR A 832 58.80 -2.36 24.61
N ASP A 833 57.48 -2.49 24.44
CA ASP A 833 56.70 -3.66 24.82
C ASP A 833 57.12 -4.93 24.06
N PHE A 834 57.64 -4.77 22.83
CA PHE A 834 58.03 -5.87 21.95
C PHE A 834 59.55 -6.08 21.82
N ARG A 835 60.37 -5.56 22.76
CA ARG A 835 61.86 -5.65 22.68
C ARG A 835 62.46 -7.05 22.79
N SER A 836 61.71 -8.00 23.32
CA SER A 836 62.08 -9.42 23.42
C SER A 836 61.83 -10.20 22.12
N CYS A 837 61.02 -9.66 21.21
CA CYS A 837 60.66 -10.31 19.95
C CYS A 837 61.77 -10.15 18.89
N PRO A 838 61.87 -11.07 17.91
CA PRO A 838 62.76 -10.90 16.77
C PRO A 838 62.39 -9.64 15.96
N LYS A 839 63.39 -9.02 15.30
CA LYS A 839 63.16 -7.86 14.42
C LYS A 839 62.44 -8.25 13.14
N THR A 840 61.44 -7.48 12.73
CA THR A 840 60.77 -7.67 11.44
C THR A 840 61.64 -7.12 10.30
N ASN A 841 61.84 -7.90 9.23
CA ASN A 841 62.53 -7.42 8.03
C ASN A 841 61.53 -6.73 7.06
N LEU A 842 61.07 -5.53 7.43
CA LEU A 842 60.07 -4.79 6.66
C LEU A 842 60.56 -4.33 5.28
N LEU A 843 61.88 -4.22 5.05
CA LEU A 843 62.45 -3.83 3.75
C LEU A 843 62.00 -4.75 2.61
N LYS A 844 61.66 -6.02 2.89
CA LYS A 844 61.14 -6.97 1.91
C LYS A 844 59.83 -6.51 1.24
N TYR A 845 59.07 -5.62 1.87
CA TYR A 845 57.78 -5.11 1.36
C TYR A 845 57.88 -3.82 0.52
N PHE A 846 59.04 -3.15 0.51
CA PHE A 846 59.23 -1.86 -0.18
C PHE A 846 60.06 -1.95 -1.48
N LEU A 847 60.52 -3.14 -1.87
CA LEU A 847 61.56 -3.29 -2.90
C LEU A 847 61.05 -3.43 -4.35
N ASP A 848 59.74 -3.48 -4.58
CA ASP A 848 59.15 -3.68 -5.93
C ASP A 848 58.47 -2.42 -6.53
N SER A 849 58.43 -1.27 -5.84
CA SER A 849 57.76 -0.06 -6.34
C SER A 849 58.51 0.65 -7.48
N ASP A 850 59.85 0.61 -7.46
CA ASP A 850 60.68 1.57 -8.20
C ASP A 850 61.26 1.01 -9.52
N SER A 851 60.96 -0.25 -9.87
CA SER A 851 61.64 -0.98 -10.97
C SER A 851 60.96 -0.88 -12.34
N LYS A 852 59.81 -0.20 -12.48
CA LYS A 852 59.00 -0.16 -13.73
C LYS A 852 58.66 1.23 -14.27
N LEU A 853 59.62 2.18 -14.30
CA LEU A 853 59.43 3.44 -15.05
C LEU A 853 60.64 3.91 -15.88
N SER A 854 61.33 3.01 -16.58
CA SER A 854 62.07 3.39 -17.78
C SER A 854 62.33 2.20 -18.71
N THR A 855 61.80 2.27 -19.94
CA THR A 855 62.41 1.64 -21.12
C THR A 855 61.88 2.35 -22.37
N ALA A 856 62.77 3.07 -23.07
CA ALA A 856 62.48 3.53 -24.42
C ALA A 856 62.63 2.38 -25.44
N SER A 857 62.07 2.56 -26.63
CA SER A 857 62.00 1.54 -27.69
C SER A 857 63.39 1.11 -28.23
N PRO A 858 63.50 -0.08 -28.87
CA PRO A 858 64.76 -0.84 -28.94
C PRO A 858 65.63 -0.57 -30.18
N LEU A 859 66.92 -0.92 -30.08
CA LEU A 859 67.84 -1.12 -31.21
C LEU A 859 68.90 -2.19 -30.86
N GLY A 860 69.28 -3.01 -31.84
CA GLY A 860 69.92 -4.34 -31.66
C GLY A 860 71.38 -4.41 -31.16
N GLY A 861 71.92 -5.64 -31.03
CA GLY A 861 73.35 -5.85 -30.75
C GLY A 861 73.74 -7.17 -30.05
N GLU A 862 74.08 -8.18 -30.85
CA GLU A 862 75.07 -9.27 -30.65
C GLU A 862 75.59 -9.72 -29.24
N SER A 863 75.33 -11.00 -28.92
CA SER A 863 76.27 -12.09 -28.54
C SER A 863 77.61 -11.82 -27.80
N LEU A 864 77.85 -12.57 -26.70
CA LEU A 864 79.08 -13.34 -26.31
C LEU A 864 78.98 -13.75 -24.79
N ILE A 865 78.84 -15.02 -24.38
CA ILE A 865 79.81 -16.14 -24.21
C ILE A 865 80.62 -16.15 -22.87
N SER A 866 80.78 -17.35 -22.28
CA SER A 866 81.56 -17.77 -21.07
C SER A 866 81.00 -17.33 -19.69
N ALA A 867 80.83 -18.16 -18.63
CA ALA A 867 81.61 -19.26 -18.00
C ALA A 867 82.59 -18.73 -16.89
N SER A 868 82.94 -19.41 -15.78
CA SER A 868 82.67 -20.78 -15.26
C SER A 868 83.11 -20.90 -13.76
N TYR A 869 82.97 -22.09 -13.14
CA TYR A 869 83.42 -22.52 -11.80
C TYR A 869 82.60 -21.96 -10.61
N SER A 870 82.07 -22.70 -9.62
CA SER A 870 82.28 -24.03 -9.00
C SER A 870 83.29 -24.11 -7.84
N LEU A 871 82.83 -24.63 -6.70
CA LEU A 871 83.57 -25.60 -5.87
C LEU A 871 82.59 -26.39 -4.96
N THR A 872 83.07 -27.49 -4.40
CA THR A 872 82.28 -28.50 -3.65
C THR A 872 82.37 -28.28 -2.12
N ASP A 873 81.57 -28.95 -1.29
CA ASP A 873 81.93 -30.28 -0.77
C ASP A 873 80.76 -31.12 -0.23
N ASN A 874 80.99 -32.44 -0.17
CA ASN A 874 80.03 -33.43 0.31
C ASN A 874 80.40 -33.91 1.73
N ILE A 875 79.39 -34.12 2.57
CA ILE A 875 79.41 -35.20 3.58
C ILE A 875 78.09 -35.95 3.47
N ALA A 876 78.15 -37.28 3.37
CA ALA A 876 77.00 -38.16 3.35
C ALA A 876 77.25 -39.37 4.26
N PHE A 877 76.23 -39.86 4.96
CA PHE A 877 76.26 -41.23 5.49
C PHE A 877 74.87 -41.91 5.48
N ASN A 878 74.90 -43.23 5.52
CA ASN A 878 73.88 -44.13 4.99
C ASN A 878 72.71 -44.50 5.92
N GLN A 879 71.56 -44.74 5.29
CA GLN A 879 70.62 -45.88 5.49
C GLN A 879 70.04 -46.18 6.89
N ASN A 880 68.70 -46.31 6.95
CA ASN A 880 68.11 -47.66 6.91
C ASN A 880 66.64 -47.71 6.45
N LYS A 881 66.18 -48.92 6.11
CA LYS A 881 64.78 -49.24 5.72
C LYS A 881 63.98 -49.75 6.91
N THR A 882 62.66 -49.53 6.88
CA THR A 882 61.67 -50.63 6.95
C THR A 882 60.32 -50.22 6.38
N THR A 883 59.62 -51.18 5.75
CA THR A 883 58.24 -51.10 5.27
C THR A 883 57.38 -52.08 6.07
N PHE A 884 56.11 -51.77 6.34
CA PHE A 884 55.07 -52.80 6.52
C PHE A 884 53.67 -52.24 6.23
N SER A 885 52.69 -53.14 5.99
CA SER A 885 51.38 -52.79 5.42
C SER A 885 50.26 -53.76 5.80
N GLY A 886 49.10 -53.23 6.18
CA GLY A 886 47.78 -53.81 5.88
C GLY A 886 47.05 -54.65 6.95
N GLY A 887 45.79 -54.29 7.21
CA GLY A 887 44.70 -55.14 7.73
C GLY A 887 44.63 -55.41 9.24
N THR A 888 43.51 -55.86 9.84
CA THR A 888 42.04 -55.63 9.67
C THR A 888 41.29 -56.45 10.77
N GLU A 889 39.97 -56.26 10.95
CA GLU A 889 39.04 -57.03 11.84
C GLU A 889 39.20 -56.70 13.36
N THR A 890 38.20 -56.29 14.17
CA THR A 890 36.84 -56.79 14.57
C THR A 890 36.87 -58.03 15.48
N SER A 891 36.08 -58.20 16.55
CA SER A 891 34.88 -57.52 17.12
C SER A 891 35.11 -57.07 18.62
N GLU A 892 34.20 -56.89 19.60
CA GLU A 892 32.75 -57.14 19.80
C GLU A 892 32.05 -56.13 20.78
N ASN A 893 31.27 -56.57 21.81
CA ASN A 893 30.32 -55.76 22.61
C ASN A 893 30.20 -56.16 24.11
N LEU A 894 29.28 -55.48 24.85
CA LEU A 894 28.70 -55.69 26.22
C LEU A 894 29.39 -54.99 27.42
N PHE A 895 28.72 -54.51 28.50
CA PHE A 895 27.34 -53.97 28.77
C PHE A 895 27.26 -53.57 30.28
N LEU A 896 26.42 -52.57 30.67
CA LEU A 896 25.90 -52.28 32.05
C LEU A 896 26.94 -51.84 33.13
N GLU A 897 26.63 -51.18 34.27
CA GLU A 897 25.41 -50.58 34.88
C GLU A 897 25.78 -49.50 35.94
N ASP A 898 24.88 -48.53 36.24
CA ASP A 898 24.65 -47.79 37.52
C ASP A 898 25.80 -47.14 38.37
N THR A 899 25.60 -46.20 39.33
CA THR A 899 24.39 -45.57 39.96
C THR A 899 24.59 -44.10 40.42
N LEU A 900 23.44 -43.41 40.56
CA LEU A 900 22.99 -42.15 41.21
C LEU A 900 23.67 -41.47 42.45
N HIS A 901 23.20 -40.21 42.71
CA HIS A 901 23.16 -39.37 43.96
C HIS A 901 24.44 -38.54 44.32
N ASP A 902 24.39 -37.35 44.97
CA ASP A 902 23.28 -36.51 45.52
C ASP A 902 23.66 -34.99 45.70
N VAL A 903 22.70 -34.13 46.10
CA VAL A 903 22.83 -32.79 46.79
C VAL A 903 23.71 -31.68 46.15
N SER A 904 23.34 -30.41 45.84
CA SER A 904 22.28 -29.42 46.20
C SER A 904 22.66 -28.31 47.23
N ILE A 905 21.93 -27.16 47.19
CA ILE A 905 21.84 -26.02 48.16
C ILE A 905 22.74 -24.76 48.00
N GLN A 906 22.08 -23.61 47.73
CA GLN A 906 22.19 -22.19 48.24
C GLN A 906 23.57 -21.51 48.54
N HIS A 907 23.78 -20.18 48.47
CA HIS A 907 23.03 -19.06 49.09
C HIS A 907 23.35 -17.65 48.50
N ASP A 908 22.39 -16.72 48.64
CA ASP A 908 22.45 -15.27 48.97
C ASP A 908 23.61 -14.34 48.50
N SER A 909 23.34 -13.18 47.88
CA SER A 909 22.93 -11.87 48.49
C SER A 909 24.08 -11.12 49.21
N SER A 910 24.18 -9.78 49.25
CA SER A 910 23.45 -8.63 48.64
C SER A 910 24.27 -7.33 48.88
N VAL A 911 23.76 -6.13 48.51
CA VAL A 911 23.69 -4.88 49.35
C VAL A 911 23.74 -3.54 48.56
N PHE A 912 22.63 -2.76 48.63
CA PHE A 912 22.45 -1.27 48.73
C PHE A 912 23.26 -0.32 47.81
N LYS A 913 22.77 0.85 47.34
CA LYS A 913 21.53 1.68 47.40
C LYS A 913 21.65 2.77 46.29
N SER A 914 20.73 3.66 45.92
CA SER A 914 19.27 3.94 46.06
C SER A 914 18.89 4.84 44.85
N SER A 915 17.79 5.60 44.67
CA SER A 915 16.58 6.05 45.40
C SER A 915 15.63 6.67 44.32
N SER A 916 14.34 6.96 44.50
CA SER A 916 13.39 6.86 45.61
C SER A 916 11.95 7.01 45.04
N ASP A 917 11.01 6.18 45.52
CA ASP A 917 9.62 6.49 45.94
C ASP A 917 8.65 7.19 44.94
N ASP A 918 7.33 6.96 44.88
CA ASP A 918 6.35 6.15 45.64
C ASP A 918 5.05 6.02 44.76
N SER A 919 3.99 5.21 44.99
CA SER A 919 3.64 4.18 45.99
C SER A 919 2.43 3.33 45.50
N GLN A 920 2.37 2.04 45.90
CA GLN A 920 1.20 1.22 46.40
C GLN A 920 -0.16 1.18 45.63
N SER A 921 -0.99 0.12 45.66
CA SER A 921 -0.99 -1.24 46.28
C SER A 921 -1.93 -2.19 45.46
N GLN A 922 -1.54 -3.42 45.10
CA GLN A 922 -1.71 -4.71 45.83
C GLN A 922 -3.19 -5.21 45.98
N THR A 923 -3.62 -6.28 45.27
CA THR A 923 -3.72 -7.73 45.67
C THR A 923 -4.84 -8.09 46.67
N SER A 924 -5.52 -9.24 46.66
CA SER A 924 -5.51 -10.48 45.83
C SER A 924 -6.81 -11.33 46.07
N GLU A 925 -6.91 -12.52 45.47
CA GLU A 925 -8.00 -13.52 45.64
C GLU A 925 -8.17 -14.07 47.06
N ILE A 926 -9.31 -14.76 47.36
CA ILE A 926 -9.44 -16.12 47.98
C ILE A 926 -10.85 -16.43 48.57
N LEU A 927 -11.47 -17.57 48.18
CA LEU A 927 -12.57 -18.35 48.85
C LEU A 927 -13.96 -17.66 49.11
N SER A 928 -15.10 -18.35 49.32
CA SER A 928 -15.51 -19.78 49.25
C SER A 928 -17.05 -19.96 49.04
N ALA A 929 -17.51 -21.22 48.98
CA ALA A 929 -18.87 -21.77 48.76
C ALA A 929 -19.98 -21.28 49.76
N SER A 930 -21.29 -21.62 49.67
CA SER A 930 -21.92 -22.88 49.19
C SER A 930 -23.48 -22.83 49.05
N GLN A 931 -24.07 -23.79 48.31
CA GLN A 931 -25.45 -24.39 48.39
C GLN A 931 -26.71 -23.46 48.33
N THR A 932 -27.80 -23.80 47.64
CA THR A 932 -28.70 -24.96 47.92
C THR A 932 -29.77 -25.25 46.82
N ASN A 933 -30.17 -26.53 46.74
CA ASN A 933 -31.50 -27.11 46.41
C ASN A 933 -32.11 -27.12 44.98
N HIS A 934 -32.58 -28.34 44.62
CA HIS A 934 -33.55 -28.68 43.55
C HIS A 934 -35.01 -28.41 43.98
N PRO A 935 -35.99 -28.54 43.06
CA PRO A 935 -36.72 -29.82 42.96
C PRO A 935 -36.72 -30.51 41.58
N ASN A 936 -36.70 -31.85 41.64
CA ASN A 936 -37.45 -32.88 40.90
C ASN A 936 -38.67 -32.39 40.06
N GLU A 937 -39.12 -33.02 38.96
CA GLU A 937 -38.78 -34.28 38.22
C GLU A 937 -39.39 -34.21 36.76
N MET A 938 -39.48 -35.21 35.87
CA MET A 938 -39.43 -36.69 35.99
C MET A 938 -38.88 -37.43 34.74
N VAL A 939 -38.46 -38.67 35.00
CA VAL A 939 -38.01 -39.80 34.16
C VAL A 939 -38.71 -40.06 32.79
N ARG A 940 -37.91 -40.24 31.72
CA ARG A 940 -37.83 -41.44 30.82
C ARG A 940 -36.85 -41.18 29.66
N SER A 941 -35.62 -41.68 29.68
CA SER A 941 -35.17 -43.06 29.34
C SER A 941 -35.37 -43.48 27.86
N ASN A 942 -34.29 -43.46 27.07
CA ASN A 942 -33.69 -44.70 26.54
C ASN A 942 -32.32 -44.48 25.91
N GLN A 943 -31.45 -45.48 26.04
CA GLN A 943 -30.15 -45.56 25.37
C GLN A 943 -30.30 -46.25 24.01
N ARG A 944 -29.37 -45.97 23.08
CA ARG A 944 -28.47 -47.01 22.53
C ARG A 944 -27.28 -46.39 21.80
N ASN A 945 -26.10 -46.97 22.04
CA ASN A 945 -24.96 -46.85 21.15
C ASN A 945 -25.13 -47.85 20.00
N GLU A 946 -24.51 -47.60 18.85
CA GLU A 946 -23.82 -48.63 18.08
C GLU A 946 -22.77 -47.95 17.17
N THR A 947 -21.72 -48.68 16.81
CA THR A 947 -20.48 -48.14 16.23
C THR A 947 -20.06 -48.91 14.97
N ILE A 948 -19.60 -48.19 13.95
CA ILE A 948 -18.45 -48.50 13.06
C ILE A 948 -18.50 -49.90 12.37
N PRO A 949 -18.57 -49.98 11.03
CA PRO A 949 -17.33 -49.79 10.26
C PRO A 949 -17.45 -49.15 8.85
N VAL A 950 -16.27 -48.98 8.25
CA VAL A 950 -15.99 -48.54 6.87
C VAL A 950 -15.95 -49.74 5.92
N GLU A 951 -16.33 -49.58 4.66
CA GLU A 951 -15.87 -50.47 3.58
C GLU A 951 -15.73 -49.71 2.24
N GLN A 952 -14.88 -50.23 1.34
CA GLN A 952 -14.55 -49.61 0.03
C GLN A 952 -15.21 -50.37 -1.12
N ILE A 953 -15.72 -49.67 -2.15
CA ILE A 953 -16.00 -50.27 -3.47
C ILE A 953 -15.49 -49.35 -4.58
N VAL A 954 -14.87 -49.95 -5.60
CA VAL A 954 -14.34 -49.30 -6.82
C VAL A 954 -15.34 -49.48 -7.97
N GLY A 955 -15.57 -48.46 -8.79
CA GLY A 955 -16.42 -48.59 -9.99
C GLY A 955 -16.45 -47.37 -10.92
N SER A 956 -16.04 -47.59 -12.17
CA SER A 956 -16.13 -46.66 -13.32
C SER A 956 -16.49 -47.49 -14.57
N PRO A 957 -16.85 -46.87 -15.71
CA PRO A 957 -17.75 -45.74 -15.94
C PRO A 957 -18.89 -46.11 -16.94
N THR A 958 -19.91 -45.26 -17.12
CA THR A 958 -20.88 -45.47 -18.24
C THR A 958 -21.43 -44.19 -18.88
N THR A 959 -21.67 -44.30 -20.18
CA THR A 959 -21.99 -43.29 -21.19
C THR A 959 -23.33 -42.56 -21.05
N VAL A 960 -23.25 -41.22 -21.19
CA VAL A 960 -24.06 -40.31 -22.05
C VAL A 960 -25.22 -40.96 -22.84
N PRO A 961 -26.44 -40.36 -22.79
CA PRO A 961 -26.97 -39.71 -24.01
C PRO A 961 -27.29 -38.22 -23.83
N THR A 962 -27.06 -37.45 -24.89
CA THR A 962 -27.50 -36.05 -25.04
C THR A 962 -29.01 -35.94 -25.27
N ALA A 963 -29.63 -34.89 -24.74
CA ALA A 963 -30.98 -34.46 -25.13
C ALA A 963 -30.94 -32.97 -25.55
N THR A 964 -30.84 -32.73 -26.86
CA THR A 964 -30.77 -31.38 -27.42
C THR A 964 -32.17 -30.82 -27.62
N LEU A 965 -32.49 -29.66 -27.03
CA LEU A 965 -33.70 -28.90 -27.33
C LEU A 965 -33.34 -27.44 -27.65
N LYS A 966 -33.47 -27.09 -28.93
CA LYS A 966 -33.68 -25.71 -29.41
C LYS A 966 -35.18 -25.52 -29.64
N ILE A 967 -35.76 -24.45 -29.09
CA ILE A 967 -36.81 -23.55 -29.64
C ILE A 967 -36.72 -22.33 -28.70
N ASP A 968 -35.98 -21.26 -29.03
CA ASP A 968 -36.29 -20.10 -29.90
C ASP A 968 -36.91 -18.93 -29.11
N ASP A 969 -36.58 -17.70 -29.50
CA ASP A 969 -37.03 -16.45 -28.86
C ASP A 969 -38.47 -16.07 -29.29
N GLU A 970 -39.36 -15.76 -28.33
CA GLU A 970 -40.19 -14.53 -28.37
C GLU A 970 -41.05 -14.27 -27.10
N GLN A 971 -41.35 -12.98 -26.89
CA GLN A 971 -42.48 -12.40 -26.11
C GLN A 971 -42.50 -12.39 -24.56
N LEU A 972 -43.19 -11.35 -24.06
CA LEU A 972 -43.60 -11.00 -22.68
C LEU A 972 -42.50 -10.40 -21.77
N ALA A 973 -42.36 -9.06 -21.63
CA ALA A 973 -43.30 -7.96 -21.30
C ALA A 973 -43.55 -7.75 -19.80
#